data_AF-A0A3D1X4R1-F1
#
_entry.id   AF-A0A3D1X4R1-F1
#
_cell.length_a   1.000
_cell.length_b   1.000
_cell.length_c   1.000
_cell.angle_alpha   90.00
_cell.angle_beta   90.00
_cell.angle_gamma   90.00
#
_symmetry.space_group_name_H-M   'P 1'
#
loop_
_entity.id
_entity.type
_entity.pdbx_description
1 polymer ?
#
loop_
_entity_poly.entity_id
_entity_poly.type
_entity_poly.pdbx_seq_one_letter_code
_entity_poly.pdbx_strand_id
1 'polypeptide(L)'
;AVGWGERGRKNDDPFDGSRYNPVFVTGNAELTIGKNFRPLYYVSDESGTYFRLSREGGVNTVTMIYDGGETAFAPMESVTLTQENFDGTLLPDLDALRGDNKAAWRAQLPDNFDDQDPEAAPNLAFLLKQEDGTLYLCIGYHFDGGDAFPGDTDRIRWVYRLEKGDDTLYPSMDDYAAACVAELKKGTMSYCTSEDGNYASQVAEDTVADVRVTRLELGDSLEGLSPEGTALELWYFNYEMKPTNEAGHPIEPIGGQVVTDDGYLNENWTHYLTVLHYTSGEQTGYQIIGTTMSNDGLFYNGCGYSGEEKAYLHDFYVDYAGLNEPKMFIPNLLNAATDGYGRANQCEAQLVAGDGYYYYVPITAWARSSDAEFWYSRYDTGSYFSVKKLSQSLAAAKAEWESTGAKAEKTDTGWRFVTNEGMSSTVITLFDAPDNTCYEVEIHWSFDGSTAENEWGWNRDRAVEGEAEVLRAMVKRFTVTAAIQSTQNDADSALDAALKQLGDMSSEVTLSLSVNGTDSSIYDGSTVINRAYFARQLSEGLVWREANDSAAPSAQNCILLITADGGVLTFCESQPMYLWLTTPDGAAYCFKTDSYDELSIVDGDGRTLYNMMRRWYDEAEYDALLRDVKPQSKSFSWQEAAQHWADAYYGAHTKAASGSSFKYTWVKALITPAEDTTKAMREWGEIDENTYCFYVEVQFTPESETALYYAMAGNTVECTDPSAPKGAYAFQRCCTIQLQEDGRWHGVMLGTGW
;
A
#
# COMPACT_ATOMS: atom_id res chain seq x y z
N ALA A 1 -27.91 9.36 12.26
CA ALA A 1 -28.20 9.99 13.57
C ALA A 1 -27.99 8.96 14.68
N VAL A 2 -26.77 8.91 15.22
CA VAL A 2 -26.39 8.15 16.41
C VAL A 2 -25.78 9.17 17.37
N GLY A 3 -26.09 9.09 18.67
CA GLY A 3 -25.69 10.12 19.63
C GLY A 3 -24.18 10.14 19.89
N TRP A 4 -23.63 11.33 20.12
CA TRP A 4 -22.24 11.48 20.58
C TRP A 4 -22.08 10.81 21.95
N GLY A 5 -21.23 9.79 22.03
CA GLY A 5 -21.04 8.97 23.23
C GLY A 5 -20.19 9.67 24.30
N GLU A 6 -20.53 9.46 25.57
CA GLU A 6 -19.89 10.08 26.74
C GLU A 6 -18.36 9.94 26.76
N ARG A 7 -17.62 11.03 26.49
CA ARG A 7 -16.20 11.15 26.86
C ARG A 7 -16.09 11.95 28.15
N GLY A 8 -15.75 11.27 29.25
CA GLY A 8 -15.78 11.89 30.57
C GLY A 8 -15.39 10.96 31.73
N ARG A 9 -14.15 10.46 31.74
CA ARG A 9 -13.54 9.81 32.92
C ARG A 9 -12.14 10.37 33.17
N LYS A 10 -11.68 10.29 34.43
CA LYS A 10 -10.41 10.90 34.86
C LYS A 10 -9.20 10.11 34.36
N ASN A 11 -8.20 10.83 33.87
CA ASN A 11 -6.96 10.31 33.28
C ASN A 11 -6.02 9.65 34.32
N ASP A 12 -6.29 8.40 34.74
CA ASP A 12 -5.27 7.54 35.37
C ASP A 12 -4.58 6.61 34.34
N ASP A 13 -5.37 6.07 33.42
CA ASP A 13 -4.99 5.08 32.39
C ASP A 13 -4.82 5.77 31.02
N PRO A 14 -3.68 5.62 30.31
CA PRO A 14 -3.48 6.25 29.01
C PRO A 14 -4.15 5.50 27.84
N PHE A 15 -4.57 4.24 28.01
CA PHE A 15 -5.20 3.43 26.95
C PHE A 15 -6.73 3.54 26.96
N ASP A 16 -7.26 4.77 27.04
CA ASP A 16 -8.69 5.08 27.17
C ASP A 16 -9.43 5.25 25.82
N GLY A 17 -8.72 5.12 24.69
CA GLY A 17 -9.22 5.37 23.34
C GLY A 17 -9.01 6.81 22.84
N SER A 18 -8.29 7.65 23.58
CA SER A 18 -8.00 9.03 23.17
C SER A 18 -7.07 9.11 21.96
N ARG A 19 -7.22 10.21 21.21
CA ARG A 19 -6.28 10.65 20.18
C ARG A 19 -5.23 11.58 20.80
N TYR A 20 -4.00 11.47 20.30
CA TYR A 20 -2.85 12.28 20.71
C TYR A 20 -2.09 12.78 19.48
N ASN A 21 -1.72 14.05 19.47
CA ASN A 21 -0.86 14.63 18.43
C ASN A 21 0.62 14.42 18.81
N PRO A 22 1.48 13.99 17.87
CA PRO A 22 2.89 13.76 18.14
C PRO A 22 3.73 15.03 17.90
N VAL A 23 4.23 15.64 18.97
CA VAL A 23 5.25 16.71 18.87
C VAL A 23 6.63 16.06 18.82
N PHE A 24 7.39 16.27 17.75
CA PHE A 24 8.76 15.75 17.64
C PHE A 24 9.69 16.41 18.68
N VAL A 25 10.49 15.59 19.38
CA VAL A 25 11.40 16.04 20.45
C VAL A 25 12.85 15.91 20.02
N THR A 26 13.27 14.70 19.62
CA THR A 26 14.67 14.42 19.23
C THR A 26 14.75 13.12 18.43
N GLY A 27 15.84 12.92 17.69
CA GLY A 27 16.03 11.72 16.88
C GLY A 27 17.49 11.46 16.50
N ASN A 28 17.90 10.20 16.58
CA ASN A 28 19.29 9.79 16.38
C ASN A 28 19.61 9.69 14.88
N ALA A 29 20.22 10.75 14.33
CA ALA A 29 20.57 10.86 12.92
C ALA A 29 21.52 9.76 12.38
N GLU A 30 22.26 9.04 13.24
CA GLU A 30 23.28 8.07 12.83
C GLU A 30 22.72 6.72 12.36
N LEU A 31 21.48 6.39 12.75
CA LEU A 31 20.77 5.19 12.28
C LEU A 31 20.26 5.36 10.84
N THR A 32 20.16 4.27 10.08
CA THR A 32 19.57 4.28 8.73
C THR A 32 18.05 4.47 8.79
N ILE A 33 17.45 4.92 7.70
CA ILE A 33 16.00 5.10 7.54
C ILE A 33 15.55 4.30 6.32
N GLY A 34 14.58 3.40 6.47
CA GLY A 34 13.88 2.79 5.34
C GLY A 34 13.25 3.84 4.44
N LYS A 35 13.42 3.77 3.10
CA LYS A 35 12.97 4.83 2.17
C LYS A 35 11.48 5.19 2.31
N ASN A 36 10.67 4.23 2.76
CA ASN A 36 9.23 4.38 2.95
C ASN A 36 8.87 4.99 4.31
N PHE A 37 9.66 4.76 5.37
CA PHE A 37 9.38 5.31 6.71
C PHE A 37 10.03 6.69 6.86
N ARG A 38 9.37 7.73 6.32
CA ARG A 38 9.86 9.10 6.49
C ARG A 38 9.86 9.50 7.96
N PRO A 39 10.91 10.19 8.45
CA PRO A 39 10.89 10.71 9.80
C PRO A 39 9.74 11.73 9.94
N LEU A 40 9.01 11.70 11.06
CA LEU A 40 7.91 12.65 11.33
C LEU A 40 8.41 14.08 11.65
N TYR A 41 9.62 14.43 11.18
CA TYR A 41 10.22 15.77 11.15
C TYR A 41 9.39 16.80 10.37
N TYR A 42 8.49 16.32 9.49
CA TYR A 42 7.52 17.10 8.75
C TYR A 42 6.07 16.84 9.21
N VAL A 43 5.88 16.22 10.38
CA VAL A 43 4.57 16.23 11.06
C VAL A 43 4.49 17.50 11.89
N SER A 44 4.23 18.59 11.18
CA SER A 44 3.18 19.51 11.60
C SER A 44 1.84 18.76 11.65
N ASP A 45 0.81 19.34 12.27
CA ASP A 45 -0.54 18.76 12.35
C ASP A 45 -1.23 18.53 10.97
N GLU A 46 -0.55 18.90 9.88
CA GLU A 46 -1.05 19.05 8.50
C GLU A 46 -1.14 17.74 7.71
N SER A 47 -0.73 16.63 8.32
CA SER A 47 -0.63 15.31 7.69
C SER A 47 -1.75 14.34 8.11
N GLY A 48 -2.69 14.80 8.95
CA GLY A 48 -3.70 13.95 9.58
C GLY A 48 -3.10 12.91 10.54
N THR A 49 -1.83 13.04 10.89
CA THR A 49 -1.08 12.03 11.67
C THR A 49 -1.37 12.15 13.16
N TYR A 50 -2.01 11.14 13.73
CA TYR A 50 -2.28 11.06 15.16
C TYR A 50 -2.02 9.65 15.71
N PHE A 51 -1.80 9.58 17.02
CA PHE A 51 -1.70 8.33 17.75
C PHE A 51 -2.98 8.05 18.52
N ARG A 52 -3.50 6.82 18.43
CA ARG A 52 -4.64 6.32 19.21
C ARG A 52 -4.13 5.33 20.24
N LEU A 53 -4.38 5.61 21.53
CA LEU A 53 -4.01 4.72 22.63
C LEU A 53 -5.26 3.95 23.08
N SER A 54 -5.41 2.68 22.66
CA SER A 54 -6.59 1.87 22.96
C SER A 54 -6.27 0.62 23.79
N ARG A 55 -7.29 0.08 24.46
CA ARG A 55 -7.26 -1.26 25.06
C ARG A 55 -8.38 -2.12 24.52
N GLU A 56 -8.05 -3.04 23.62
CA GLU A 56 -9.01 -3.91 22.95
C GLU A 56 -8.73 -5.37 23.32
N GLY A 57 -9.77 -6.13 23.66
CA GLY A 57 -9.64 -7.50 24.23
C GLY A 57 -8.90 -7.59 25.57
N GLY A 58 -8.41 -6.46 26.12
CA GLY A 58 -7.49 -6.40 27.26
C GLY A 58 -6.03 -6.14 26.88
N VAL A 59 -5.69 -6.14 25.59
CA VAL A 59 -4.37 -5.80 25.04
C VAL A 59 -4.25 -4.29 24.93
N ASN A 60 -3.15 -3.72 25.43
CA ASN A 60 -2.78 -2.32 25.19
C ASN A 60 -2.19 -2.17 23.78
N THR A 61 -2.62 -1.16 23.04
CA THR A 61 -2.18 -0.89 21.66
C THR A 61 -1.86 0.59 21.48
N VAL A 62 -0.76 0.88 20.78
CA VAL A 62 -0.50 2.21 20.18
C VAL A 62 -0.76 2.09 18.68
N THR A 63 -1.85 2.67 18.17
CA THR A 63 -2.04 2.83 16.73
C THR A 63 -1.44 4.15 16.27
N MET A 64 -0.53 4.12 15.30
CA MET A 64 -0.16 5.26 14.47
C MET A 64 -1.09 5.33 13.26
N ILE A 65 -1.69 6.48 12.99
CA ILE A 65 -2.46 6.74 11.76
C ILE A 65 -1.64 7.71 10.91
N TYR A 66 -1.33 7.38 9.66
CA TYR A 66 -0.46 8.17 8.77
C TYR A 66 -0.77 7.84 7.29
N ASP A 67 -0.86 8.86 6.42
CA ASP A 67 -0.97 8.74 4.94
C ASP A 67 -2.01 7.70 4.46
N GLY A 68 -3.20 7.73 5.06
CA GLY A 68 -4.30 6.82 4.74
C GLY A 68 -4.16 5.38 5.26
N GLY A 69 -3.10 5.06 6.01
CA GLY A 69 -2.88 3.78 6.66
C GLY A 69 -2.91 3.84 8.19
N GLU A 70 -3.05 2.68 8.83
CA GLU A 70 -2.84 2.50 10.27
C GLU A 70 -1.69 1.50 10.52
N THR A 71 -0.87 1.72 11.55
CA THR A 71 0.18 0.79 12.03
C THR A 71 0.02 0.60 13.53
N ALA A 72 -0.17 -0.63 13.99
CA ALA A 72 -0.47 -0.93 15.38
C ALA A 72 0.71 -1.60 16.09
N PHE A 73 1.32 -0.89 17.04
CA PHE A 73 2.28 -1.46 17.98
C PHE A 73 1.51 -2.15 19.11
N ALA A 74 1.51 -3.49 19.10
CA ALA A 74 0.85 -4.34 20.08
C ALA A 74 1.54 -5.73 20.14
N PRO A 75 1.48 -6.43 21.30
CA PRO A 75 0.98 -5.96 22.59
C PRO A 75 1.96 -4.98 23.24
N MET A 76 1.45 -3.87 23.78
CA MET A 76 2.25 -2.94 24.59
C MET A 76 2.38 -3.48 26.03
N GLU A 77 3.35 -4.36 26.23
CA GLU A 77 3.62 -5.02 27.51
C GLU A 77 4.30 -4.07 28.50
N SER A 78 3.94 -4.14 29.79
CA SER A 78 4.54 -3.28 30.81
C SER A 78 6.00 -3.65 31.05
N VAL A 79 6.90 -2.68 30.94
CA VAL A 79 8.36 -2.88 31.04
C VAL A 79 8.96 -1.98 32.12
N THR A 80 10.07 -2.43 32.72
CA THR A 80 10.96 -1.57 33.52
C THR A 80 12.11 -1.12 32.63
N LEU A 81 12.31 0.19 32.49
CA LEU A 81 13.43 0.74 31.74
C LEU A 81 14.76 0.51 32.46
N THR A 82 15.79 0.11 31.72
CA THR A 82 17.18 -0.07 32.17
C THR A 82 18.13 0.60 31.16
N GLN A 83 19.44 0.63 31.44
CA GLN A 83 20.42 1.03 30.43
C GLN A 83 20.53 0.01 29.27
N GLU A 84 20.06 -1.23 29.47
CA GLU A 84 20.22 -2.33 28.52
C GLU A 84 19.08 -2.38 27.49
N ASN A 85 17.85 -1.98 27.88
CA ASN A 85 16.69 -1.88 26.97
C ASN A 85 16.31 -0.43 26.58
N PHE A 86 16.93 0.58 27.19
CA PHE A 86 16.63 1.98 26.92
C PHE A 86 17.87 2.85 27.14
N ASP A 87 18.86 2.67 26.26
CA ASP A 87 20.18 3.30 26.36
C ASP A 87 20.21 4.76 25.88
N GLY A 88 20.68 5.66 26.74
CA GLY A 88 20.86 7.09 26.43
C GLY A 88 22.20 7.46 25.77
N THR A 89 23.12 6.52 25.53
CA THR A 89 24.45 6.87 24.98
C THR A 89 24.42 7.55 23.60
N LEU A 90 23.37 7.31 22.80
CA LEU A 90 23.18 7.91 21.46
C LEU A 90 22.19 9.08 21.42
N LEU A 91 21.41 9.29 22.49
CA LEU A 91 20.45 10.40 22.63
C LEU A 91 20.42 10.84 24.10
N PRO A 92 21.05 11.97 24.46
CA PRO A 92 21.28 12.34 25.86
C PRO A 92 20.00 12.55 26.67
N ASP A 93 18.88 12.88 26.01
CA ASP A 93 17.58 13.12 26.65
C ASP A 93 16.90 11.82 27.14
N LEU A 94 17.30 10.64 26.61
CA LEU A 94 16.71 9.35 27.02
C LEU A 94 17.06 8.98 28.47
N ASP A 95 18.24 9.35 28.96
CA ASP A 95 18.63 9.13 30.36
C ASP A 95 17.74 9.93 31.32
N ALA A 96 17.26 11.12 30.92
CA ALA A 96 16.28 11.90 31.67
C ALA A 96 14.88 11.30 31.58
N LEU A 97 14.42 10.95 30.37
CA LEU A 97 13.13 10.28 30.14
C LEU A 97 13.02 8.90 30.81
N ARG A 98 14.16 8.26 31.13
CA ARG A 98 14.24 7.06 31.96
C ARG A 98 14.22 7.38 33.46
N GLY A 99 14.85 8.47 33.88
CA GLY A 99 14.95 8.88 35.28
C GLY A 99 13.63 9.36 35.89
N ASP A 100 12.83 10.11 35.12
CA ASP A 100 11.53 10.66 35.57
C ASP A 100 10.34 9.71 35.29
N ASN A 101 10.61 8.47 34.86
CA ASN A 101 9.60 7.53 34.40
C ASN A 101 8.75 6.95 35.55
N LYS A 102 7.42 7.05 35.39
CA LYS A 102 6.41 6.49 36.29
C LYS A 102 5.93 5.10 35.83
N ALA A 103 5.82 4.92 34.52
CA ALA A 103 5.46 3.66 33.86
C ALA A 103 5.98 3.65 32.42
N ALA A 104 6.30 2.46 31.92
CA ALA A 104 6.66 2.25 30.53
C ALA A 104 5.98 0.98 29.98
N TRP A 105 5.72 0.99 28.68
CA TRP A 105 5.27 -0.16 27.91
C TRP A 105 6.11 -0.31 26.65
N ARG A 106 6.48 -1.55 26.29
CA ARG A 106 7.24 -1.91 25.08
C ARG A 106 6.37 -2.79 24.18
N ALA A 107 6.40 -2.54 22.88
CA ALA A 107 6.01 -3.50 21.87
C ALA A 107 7.14 -3.67 20.85
N GLN A 108 7.25 -4.89 20.33
CA GLN A 108 8.18 -5.25 19.26
C GLN A 108 7.38 -6.01 18.22
N LEU A 109 7.35 -5.49 17.00
CA LEU A 109 6.81 -6.17 15.84
C LEU A 109 7.77 -7.28 15.40
N PRO A 110 7.29 -8.35 14.73
CA PRO A 110 8.16 -9.29 14.04
C PRO A 110 9.00 -8.54 13.00
N ASP A 111 10.28 -8.86 12.87
CA ASP A 111 11.20 -8.09 12.04
C ASP A 111 12.23 -8.96 11.31
N ASN A 112 12.78 -8.41 10.23
CA ASN A 112 13.76 -9.02 9.34
C ASN A 112 15.03 -8.16 9.24
N PHE A 113 15.34 -7.36 10.26
CA PHE A 113 16.47 -6.43 10.26
C PHE A 113 17.82 -7.15 10.42
N ASP A 114 18.40 -7.58 9.29
CA ASP A 114 19.84 -7.83 9.17
C ASP A 114 20.60 -6.50 9.15
N ASP A 115 21.87 -6.48 9.57
CA ASP A 115 22.72 -5.31 9.88
C ASP A 115 22.87 -4.27 8.72
N GLN A 116 22.32 -4.56 7.54
CA GLN A 116 22.60 -3.86 6.28
C GLN A 116 21.36 -3.55 5.41
N ASP A 117 20.12 -3.65 5.90
CA ASP A 117 18.94 -3.22 5.11
C ASP A 117 18.63 -1.71 5.26
N PRO A 118 18.80 -0.88 4.22
CA PRO A 118 18.41 0.53 4.22
C PRO A 118 16.94 0.77 3.85
N GLU A 119 16.11 -0.27 3.71
CA GLU A 119 14.67 -0.17 3.40
C GLU A 119 13.75 -0.48 4.59
N ALA A 120 14.27 -1.11 5.64
CA ALA A 120 13.50 -1.62 6.77
C ALA A 120 12.74 -0.54 7.57
N ALA A 121 11.57 -0.92 8.11
CA ALA A 121 10.70 -0.09 8.95
C ALA A 121 10.99 -0.32 10.44
N PRO A 122 10.72 0.66 11.33
CA PRO A 122 10.94 0.50 12.76
C PRO A 122 9.98 -0.53 13.40
N ASN A 123 10.54 -1.59 13.98
CA ASN A 123 9.80 -2.65 14.67
C ASN A 123 9.50 -2.34 16.15
N LEU A 124 10.21 -1.39 16.76
CA LEU A 124 10.28 -1.23 18.22
C LEU A 124 9.63 0.08 18.66
N ALA A 125 8.70 -0.01 19.62
CA ALA A 125 8.05 1.14 20.23
C ALA A 125 8.01 1.07 21.76
N PHE A 126 8.34 2.18 22.42
CA PHE A 126 8.13 2.38 23.85
C PHE A 126 7.15 3.54 24.09
N LEU A 127 6.06 3.29 24.81
CA LEU A 127 5.22 4.34 25.39
C LEU A 127 5.67 4.60 26.83
N LEU A 128 6.03 5.83 27.14
CA LEU A 128 6.48 6.26 28.46
C LEU A 128 5.44 7.20 29.08
N LYS A 129 5.14 7.02 30.37
CA LYS A 129 4.42 7.99 31.20
C LYS A 129 5.37 8.50 32.28
N GLN A 130 5.64 9.80 32.28
CA GLN A 130 6.50 10.46 33.25
C GLN A 130 5.73 10.73 34.56
N GLU A 131 6.44 11.07 35.65
CA GLU A 131 5.85 11.27 36.98
C GLU A 131 4.82 12.41 37.04
N ASP A 132 5.01 13.47 36.24
CA ASP A 132 4.07 14.59 36.04
C ASP A 132 2.78 14.19 35.29
N GLY A 133 2.80 13.06 34.58
CA GLY A 133 1.72 12.53 33.75
C GLY A 133 1.93 12.69 32.24
N THR A 134 2.98 13.39 31.80
CA THR A 134 3.30 13.60 30.38
C THR A 134 3.61 12.27 29.69
N LEU A 135 3.13 12.11 28.46
CA LEU A 135 3.35 10.92 27.64
C LEU A 135 4.42 11.18 26.57
N TYR A 136 5.29 10.20 26.36
CA TYR A 136 6.26 10.17 25.26
C TYR A 136 6.18 8.84 24.52
N LEU A 137 6.35 8.87 23.21
CA LEU A 137 6.46 7.70 22.36
C LEU A 137 7.84 7.68 21.71
N CYS A 138 8.61 6.64 21.97
CA CYS A 138 9.93 6.42 21.39
C CYS A 138 9.83 5.30 20.35
N ILE A 139 10.23 5.57 19.11
CA ILE A 139 10.17 4.62 17.98
C ILE A 139 11.60 4.33 17.51
N GLY A 140 11.90 3.07 17.20
CA GLY A 140 13.24 2.64 16.83
C GLY A 140 13.29 1.21 16.32
N TYR A 141 14.45 0.57 16.50
CA TYR A 141 14.75 -0.77 16.00
C TYR A 141 15.28 -1.64 17.13
N HIS A 142 14.85 -2.90 17.18
CA HIS A 142 15.49 -3.98 17.94
C HIS A 142 16.41 -4.75 16.99
N PHE A 143 17.69 -4.82 17.33
CA PHE A 143 18.69 -5.60 16.60
C PHE A 143 18.94 -6.92 17.35
N ASP A 144 18.77 -8.06 16.69
CA ASP A 144 19.19 -9.37 17.21
C ASP A 144 20.74 -9.43 17.30
N GLY A 145 21.29 -10.15 18.28
CA GLY A 145 22.75 -10.18 18.51
C GLY A 145 23.58 -10.79 17.37
N GLY A 146 24.42 -9.98 16.72
CA GLY A 146 25.29 -10.34 15.59
C GLY A 146 26.80 -10.11 15.82
N ASP A 147 27.62 -10.29 14.78
CA ASP A 147 29.09 -10.14 14.85
C ASP A 147 29.54 -8.70 15.17
N ALA A 148 28.69 -7.68 14.90
CA ALA A 148 28.92 -6.29 15.28
C ALA A 148 28.51 -5.96 16.73
N PHE A 149 27.47 -6.62 17.23
CA PHE A 149 26.86 -6.38 18.55
C PHE A 149 26.60 -7.72 19.28
N PRO A 150 27.47 -8.12 20.24
CA PRO A 150 27.43 -9.47 20.87
C PRO A 150 26.21 -9.83 21.74
N GLY A 151 25.09 -9.13 21.58
CA GLY A 151 23.83 -9.34 22.27
C GLY A 151 22.78 -8.34 21.77
N ASP A 152 21.52 -8.73 21.87
CA ASP A 152 20.37 -8.02 21.33
C ASP A 152 20.32 -6.56 21.85
N THR A 153 20.07 -5.59 20.96
CA THR A 153 20.24 -4.17 21.25
C THR A 153 19.03 -3.34 20.80
N ASP A 154 18.31 -2.74 21.75
CA ASP A 154 17.27 -1.75 21.48
C ASP A 154 17.90 -0.39 21.12
N ARG A 155 17.56 0.18 19.95
CA ARG A 155 18.03 1.50 19.47
C ARG A 155 16.86 2.42 19.14
N ILE A 156 16.66 3.45 19.96
CA ILE A 156 15.68 4.51 19.67
C ILE A 156 16.18 5.40 18.53
N ARG A 157 15.33 5.58 17.50
CA ARG A 157 15.59 6.46 16.35
C ARG A 157 14.86 7.80 16.48
N TRP A 158 13.65 7.81 17.05
CA TRP A 158 12.82 9.01 17.23
C TRP A 158 12.16 9.06 18.61
N VAL A 159 11.97 10.26 19.14
CA VAL A 159 11.18 10.54 20.35
C VAL A 159 10.14 11.61 20.03
N TYR A 160 8.89 11.32 20.42
CA TYR A 160 7.75 12.23 20.32
C TYR A 160 7.15 12.46 21.71
N ARG A 161 6.71 13.68 22.01
CA ARG A 161 5.79 13.99 23.11
C ARG A 161 4.37 13.78 22.57
N LEU A 162 3.54 13.05 23.30
CA LEU A 162 2.15 12.81 22.92
C LEU A 162 1.24 13.78 23.68
N GLU A 163 0.68 14.75 22.95
CA GLU A 163 -0.22 15.76 23.50
C GLU A 163 -1.67 15.33 23.26
N LYS A 164 -2.50 15.31 24.32
CA LYS A 164 -3.92 14.97 24.20
C LYS A 164 -4.62 16.13 23.48
N GLY A 165 -5.44 15.83 22.48
CA GLY A 165 -6.20 16.85 21.76
C GLY A 165 -7.04 17.72 22.72
N ASP A 166 -7.23 18.98 22.37
CA ASP A 166 -7.80 19.96 23.30
C ASP A 166 -9.32 19.81 23.46
N ASP A 167 -9.71 19.09 24.51
CA ASP A 167 -11.10 18.97 24.96
C ASP A 167 -11.62 20.27 25.66
N THR A 168 -10.87 21.37 25.64
CA THR A 168 -11.31 22.66 26.20
C THR A 168 -12.36 23.34 25.31
N LEU A 169 -13.52 23.62 25.91
CA LEU A 169 -14.57 24.44 25.29
C LEU A 169 -14.39 25.92 25.67
N TYR A 170 -13.90 26.71 24.73
CA TYR A 170 -13.67 28.14 24.90
C TYR A 170 -14.98 28.94 24.70
N PRO A 171 -15.29 29.95 25.53
CA PRO A 171 -16.49 30.78 25.34
C PRO A 171 -16.46 31.61 24.05
N SER A 172 -15.27 31.94 23.55
CA SER A 172 -15.02 32.62 22.28
C SER A 172 -13.64 32.27 21.74
N MET A 173 -13.40 32.53 20.44
CA MET A 173 -12.06 32.42 19.85
C MET A 173 -11.07 33.46 20.42
N ASP A 174 -11.56 34.60 20.94
CA ASP A 174 -10.74 35.56 21.70
C ASP A 174 -10.23 34.94 23.02
N ASP A 175 -11.04 34.12 23.71
CA ASP A 175 -10.61 33.40 24.92
C ASP A 175 -9.56 32.31 24.60
N TYR A 176 -9.70 31.62 23.46
CA TYR A 176 -8.68 30.70 22.96
C TYR A 176 -7.36 31.43 22.66
N ALA A 177 -7.43 32.50 21.87
CA ALA A 177 -6.26 33.30 21.53
C ALA A 177 -5.57 33.90 22.77
N ALA A 178 -6.35 34.32 23.78
CA ALA A 178 -5.83 34.77 25.07
C ALA A 178 -5.16 33.64 25.88
N ALA A 179 -5.66 32.41 25.82
CA ALA A 179 -5.02 31.24 26.43
C ALA A 179 -3.70 30.91 25.73
N CYS A 180 -3.66 30.86 24.40
CA CYS A 180 -2.43 30.67 23.63
C CYS A 180 -1.39 31.75 23.96
N VAL A 181 -1.78 33.03 23.98
CA VAL A 181 -0.91 34.14 24.40
C VAL A 181 -0.39 33.96 25.84
N ALA A 182 -1.17 33.37 26.74
CA ALA A 182 -0.75 33.10 28.12
C ALA A 182 0.21 31.91 28.26
N GLU A 183 0.10 30.89 27.41
CA GLU A 183 1.04 29.76 27.37
C GLU A 183 2.35 30.11 26.64
N LEU A 184 2.27 30.77 25.48
CA LEU A 184 3.45 31.19 24.71
C LEU A 184 4.37 32.13 25.52
N LYS A 185 3.80 32.97 26.40
CA LYS A 185 4.55 33.83 27.35
C LYS A 185 5.28 33.07 28.47
N LYS A 186 5.15 31.75 28.56
CA LYS A 186 5.93 30.89 29.48
C LYS A 186 7.10 30.19 28.79
N GLY A 187 7.12 30.20 27.45
CA GLY A 187 8.13 29.51 26.65
C GLY A 187 9.47 30.26 26.57
N THR A 188 10.46 29.56 26.02
CA THR A 188 11.66 30.16 25.47
C THR A 188 11.53 30.31 23.95
N MET A 189 12.35 31.18 23.37
CA MET A 189 12.39 31.46 21.93
C MET A 189 13.83 31.66 21.46
N SER A 190 14.16 31.07 20.32
CA SER A 190 15.48 31.15 19.69
C SER A 190 15.52 32.22 18.59
N TYR A 191 16.58 33.04 18.58
CA TYR A 191 16.78 34.11 17.59
C TYR A 191 18.26 34.40 17.39
N CYS A 192 18.63 35.07 16.27
CA CYS A 192 20.01 35.46 16.02
C CYS A 192 20.30 36.84 16.60
N THR A 193 21.53 37.05 17.06
CA THR A 193 22.04 38.37 17.46
C THR A 193 23.29 38.74 16.67
N SER A 194 23.53 40.04 16.51
CA SER A 194 24.78 40.57 15.95
C SER A 194 25.50 41.47 16.96
N GLU A 195 26.56 40.95 17.58
CA GLU A 195 27.40 41.75 18.48
C GLU A 195 28.27 42.77 17.73
N ASP A 196 28.79 42.39 16.56
CA ASP A 196 29.82 43.13 15.80
C ASP A 196 29.36 43.63 14.41
N GLY A 197 28.09 43.43 14.03
CA GLY A 197 27.58 43.75 12.68
C GLY A 197 27.95 42.72 11.61
N ASN A 198 28.43 41.53 12.00
CA ASN A 198 28.44 40.34 11.13
C ASN A 198 27.08 39.64 11.21
N TYR A 199 26.55 39.18 10.08
CA TYR A 199 25.28 38.47 10.03
C TYR A 199 25.32 37.11 10.74
N ALA A 200 24.31 36.85 11.57
CA ALA A 200 23.97 35.54 12.14
C ALA A 200 25.14 34.75 12.75
N SER A 201 25.96 35.39 13.58
CA SER A 201 27.13 34.74 14.22
C SER A 201 26.80 33.89 15.44
N GLN A 202 25.68 34.14 16.12
CA GLN A 202 25.27 33.42 17.34
C GLN A 202 23.74 33.29 17.37
N VAL A 203 23.26 32.10 17.78
CA VAL A 203 21.86 31.87 18.18
C VAL A 203 21.77 32.07 19.68
N ALA A 204 20.88 32.96 20.11
CA ALA A 204 20.48 33.14 21.49
C ALA A 204 19.14 32.43 21.74
N GLU A 205 18.97 31.89 22.95
CA GLU A 205 17.69 31.43 23.49
C GLU A 205 17.35 32.29 24.71
N ASP A 206 16.11 32.77 24.78
CA ASP A 206 15.67 33.73 25.80
C ASP A 206 14.17 33.55 26.10
N THR A 207 13.66 34.19 27.16
CA THR A 207 12.22 34.12 27.50
C THR A 207 11.36 35.03 26.61
N VAL A 208 10.08 34.69 26.48
CA VAL A 208 9.12 35.49 25.71
C VAL A 208 8.57 36.63 26.57
N ALA A 209 9.01 37.86 26.30
CA ALA A 209 8.60 39.07 27.01
C ALA A 209 7.20 39.56 26.64
N ASP A 210 6.80 39.41 25.37
CA ASP A 210 5.46 39.75 24.90
C ASP A 210 5.05 38.90 23.69
N VAL A 211 3.75 38.77 23.48
CA VAL A 211 3.13 38.05 22.35
C VAL A 211 1.89 38.82 21.96
N ARG A 212 1.76 39.13 20.66
CA ARG A 212 0.59 39.78 20.09
C ARG A 212 -0.04 38.92 19.01
N VAL A 213 -1.36 38.80 19.03
CA VAL A 213 -2.14 38.21 17.94
C VAL A 213 -2.19 39.22 16.80
N THR A 214 -1.78 38.81 15.60
CA THR A 214 -1.80 39.64 14.39
C THR A 214 -2.93 39.26 13.44
N ARG A 215 -3.48 38.04 13.58
CA ARG A 215 -4.68 37.59 12.86
C ARG A 215 -5.51 36.66 13.73
N LEU A 216 -6.82 36.86 13.74
CA LEU A 216 -7.82 35.93 14.27
C LEU A 216 -9.11 36.13 13.46
N GLU A 217 -9.30 35.34 12.42
CA GLU A 217 -10.33 35.55 11.40
C GLU A 217 -11.01 34.23 11.00
N LEU A 218 -12.34 34.19 10.96
CA LEU A 218 -13.09 33.09 10.34
C LEU A 218 -12.86 33.09 8.82
N GLY A 219 -12.47 31.96 8.25
CA GLY A 219 -12.34 31.74 6.81
C GLY A 219 -13.62 31.24 6.16
N ASP A 220 -14.06 30.04 6.54
CA ASP A 220 -15.32 29.42 6.09
C ASP A 220 -15.94 28.58 7.21
N SER A 221 -17.19 28.17 7.05
CA SER A 221 -17.94 27.33 7.99
C SER A 221 -18.84 26.32 7.28
N LEU A 222 -19.00 25.15 7.88
CA LEU A 222 -19.89 24.08 7.43
C LEU A 222 -20.95 23.87 8.52
N GLU A 223 -22.11 24.53 8.32
CA GLU A 223 -23.24 24.54 9.24
C GLU A 223 -24.09 23.25 9.18
N GLY A 224 -24.89 23.02 10.21
CA GLY A 224 -25.97 22.02 10.19
C GLY A 224 -25.54 20.58 10.50
N LEU A 225 -24.32 20.39 11.02
CA LEU A 225 -23.74 19.08 11.34
C LEU A 225 -24.45 18.32 12.46
N SER A 226 -25.28 19.01 13.25
CA SER A 226 -26.15 18.39 14.24
C SER A 226 -27.54 19.06 14.25
N PRO A 227 -28.61 18.32 14.60
CA PRO A 227 -29.93 18.91 14.83
C PRO A 227 -29.99 19.93 15.99
N GLU A 228 -28.94 19.97 16.82
CA GLU A 228 -28.84 20.82 18.02
C GLU A 228 -28.01 22.09 17.78
N GLY A 229 -27.43 22.25 16.58
CA GLY A 229 -26.75 23.48 16.17
C GLY A 229 -25.23 23.43 16.35
N THR A 230 -24.57 22.48 15.69
CA THR A 230 -23.10 22.44 15.56
C THR A 230 -22.68 22.88 14.15
N ALA A 231 -21.65 23.72 14.06
CA ALA A 231 -20.92 24.03 12.84
C ALA A 231 -19.46 23.58 12.98
N LEU A 232 -18.82 23.23 11.86
CA LEU A 232 -17.37 23.09 11.76
C LEU A 232 -16.81 24.33 11.07
N GLU A 233 -15.84 25.00 11.67
CA GLU A 233 -15.31 26.29 11.22
C GLU A 233 -13.81 26.23 10.98
N LEU A 234 -13.33 26.93 9.94
CA LEU A 234 -11.92 27.13 9.68
C LEU A 234 -11.53 28.55 10.10
N TRP A 235 -10.60 28.70 11.03
CA TRP A 235 -10.10 29.99 11.51
C TRP A 235 -8.63 30.18 11.19
N TYR A 236 -8.27 31.36 10.70
CA TYR A 236 -6.88 31.79 10.56
C TYR A 236 -6.40 32.44 11.86
N PHE A 237 -5.27 31.97 12.39
CA PHE A 237 -4.63 32.48 13.59
C PHE A 237 -3.16 32.79 13.29
N ASN A 238 -2.72 34.02 13.56
CA ASN A 238 -1.32 34.41 13.45
C ASN A 238 -0.96 35.23 14.69
N TYR A 239 0.26 35.08 15.16
CA TYR A 239 0.84 35.89 16.23
C TYR A 239 2.28 36.28 15.90
N GLU A 240 2.80 37.23 16.68
CA GLU A 240 4.21 37.60 16.71
C GLU A 240 4.70 37.54 18.16
N MET A 241 5.93 37.09 18.36
CA MET A 241 6.56 36.97 19.68
C MET A 241 7.72 37.96 19.85
N LYS A 242 7.99 38.39 21.08
CA LYS A 242 9.07 39.32 21.40
C LYS A 242 9.95 38.75 22.52
N PRO A 243 11.28 38.62 22.33
CA PRO A 243 12.15 38.12 23.39
C PRO A 243 12.40 39.19 24.46
N THR A 244 12.82 38.76 25.65
CA THR A 244 13.36 39.65 26.69
C THR A 244 14.59 40.42 26.22
N ASN A 245 15.43 39.80 25.40
CA ASN A 245 16.72 40.31 24.92
C ASN A 245 17.58 40.83 26.08
N GLU A 246 17.82 39.97 27.08
CA GLU A 246 18.59 40.34 28.28
C GLU A 246 20.03 40.79 27.95
N ALA A 247 20.59 40.30 26.84
CA ALA A 247 21.91 40.68 26.35
C ALA A 247 21.92 42.06 25.64
N GLY A 248 20.77 42.54 25.15
CA GLY A 248 20.60 43.89 24.60
C GLY A 248 21.21 44.13 23.21
N HIS A 249 21.50 43.07 22.45
CA HIS A 249 22.06 43.18 21.10
C HIS A 249 20.98 43.37 20.02
N PRO A 250 21.31 43.91 18.83
CA PRO A 250 20.45 43.85 17.67
C PRO A 250 20.02 42.40 17.36
N ILE A 251 18.70 42.20 17.20
CA ILE A 251 18.09 40.94 16.77
C ILE A 251 18.18 40.89 15.24
N GLU A 252 18.68 39.79 14.70
CA GLU A 252 18.72 39.49 13.26
C GLU A 252 17.76 38.32 12.94
N PRO A 253 17.01 38.35 11.83
CA PRO A 253 16.06 37.30 11.49
C PRO A 253 16.75 35.99 11.08
N ILE A 254 16.14 34.85 11.44
CA ILE A 254 16.54 33.52 10.97
C ILE A 254 15.52 33.02 9.93
N GLY A 255 15.97 32.31 8.89
CA GLY A 255 15.14 31.30 8.20
C GLY A 255 13.79 31.76 7.60
N GLY A 256 13.66 33.02 7.19
CA GLY A 256 12.39 33.57 6.65
C GLY A 256 11.57 34.40 7.64
N GLN A 257 12.00 34.49 8.91
CA GLN A 257 11.44 35.44 9.87
C GLN A 257 11.69 36.91 9.44
N VAL A 258 10.92 37.82 10.02
CA VAL A 258 11.09 39.28 9.91
C VAL A 258 11.09 39.91 11.30
N VAL A 259 12.10 40.73 11.59
CA VAL A 259 12.13 41.58 12.79
C VAL A 259 11.35 42.86 12.50
N THR A 260 10.34 43.16 13.32
CA THR A 260 9.53 44.39 13.24
C THR A 260 10.23 45.57 13.91
N ASP A 261 9.87 46.80 13.53
CA ASP A 261 10.44 48.05 14.08
C ASP A 261 10.32 48.16 15.63
N ASP A 262 9.32 47.50 16.24
CA ASP A 262 9.12 47.47 17.68
C ASP A 262 9.64 46.19 18.37
N GLY A 263 10.41 45.36 17.65
CA GLY A 263 11.21 44.26 18.19
C GLY A 263 10.47 42.94 18.40
N TYR A 264 9.31 42.75 17.76
CA TYR A 264 8.69 41.43 17.61
C TYR A 264 9.26 40.69 16.40
N LEU A 265 9.33 39.35 16.49
CA LEU A 265 9.58 38.43 15.40
C LEU A 265 8.25 37.97 14.80
N ASN A 266 8.13 38.10 13.48
CA ASN A 266 7.10 37.49 12.66
C ASN A 266 7.72 36.34 11.86
N GLU A 267 7.11 35.16 11.89
CA GLU A 267 7.66 33.95 11.27
C GLU A 267 7.08 33.64 9.88
N ASN A 268 6.15 34.48 9.41
CA ASN A 268 5.38 34.36 8.16
C ASN A 268 4.49 33.09 8.03
N TRP A 269 4.48 32.19 9.01
CA TRP A 269 3.49 31.11 9.11
C TRP A 269 2.08 31.65 9.41
N THR A 270 1.09 31.07 8.75
CA THR A 270 -0.34 31.19 9.08
C THR A 270 -0.80 29.91 9.74
N HIS A 271 -1.33 30.01 10.96
CA HIS A 271 -1.91 28.86 11.63
C HIS A 271 -3.37 28.75 11.19
N TYR A 272 -3.82 27.54 10.94
CA TYR A 272 -5.19 27.21 10.56
C TYR A 272 -5.77 26.35 11.68
N LEU A 273 -6.91 26.76 12.22
CA LEU A 273 -7.60 26.08 13.32
C LEU A 273 -8.90 25.49 12.78
N THR A 274 -9.11 24.20 13.00
CA THR A 274 -10.35 23.51 12.65
C THR A 274 -11.15 23.32 13.93
N VAL A 275 -12.35 23.93 13.97
CA VAL A 275 -13.05 24.25 15.21
C VAL A 275 -14.49 23.74 15.18
N LEU A 276 -14.92 23.04 16.23
CA LEU A 276 -16.35 22.77 16.47
C LEU A 276 -16.97 23.94 17.22
N HIS A 277 -17.88 24.64 16.57
CA HIS A 277 -18.68 25.71 17.18
C HIS A 277 -20.05 25.15 17.57
N TYR A 278 -20.28 25.08 18.88
CA TYR A 278 -21.54 24.67 19.49
C TYR A 278 -22.42 25.91 19.67
N THR A 279 -23.33 26.15 18.72
CA THR A 279 -24.18 27.36 18.66
C THR A 279 -25.43 27.26 19.56
N SER A 280 -25.88 26.03 19.86
CA SER A 280 -26.91 25.75 20.85
C SER A 280 -26.77 24.34 21.45
N GLY A 281 -27.42 24.10 22.59
CA GLY A 281 -27.35 22.84 23.34
C GLY A 281 -27.19 23.09 24.85
N GLU A 282 -26.81 22.05 25.60
CA GLU A 282 -26.32 22.20 26.99
C GLU A 282 -24.84 22.63 27.05
N GLN A 283 -24.11 22.51 25.94
CA GLN A 283 -22.77 23.01 25.72
C GLN A 283 -22.81 24.10 24.64
N THR A 284 -22.11 25.22 24.87
CA THR A 284 -22.00 26.33 23.92
C THR A 284 -20.60 26.93 23.96
N GLY A 285 -19.98 27.14 22.81
CA GLY A 285 -18.60 27.62 22.69
C GLY A 285 -17.85 26.99 21.52
N TYR A 286 -16.54 27.15 21.51
CA TYR A 286 -15.62 26.74 20.46
C TYR A 286 -14.64 25.70 21.01
N GLN A 287 -14.54 24.54 20.35
CA GLN A 287 -13.55 23.50 20.66
C GLN A 287 -12.59 23.35 19.49
N ILE A 288 -11.28 23.45 19.73
CA ILE A 288 -10.27 23.23 18.70
C ILE A 288 -10.06 21.72 18.53
N ILE A 289 -10.30 21.22 17.32
CA ILE A 289 -10.15 19.78 17.01
C ILE A 289 -9.07 19.49 15.97
N GLY A 290 -8.41 20.54 15.44
CA GLY A 290 -7.23 20.44 14.60
C GLY A 290 -6.50 21.78 14.50
N THR A 291 -5.19 21.71 14.31
CA THR A 291 -4.27 22.82 14.00
C THR A 291 -3.53 22.51 12.69
N THR A 292 -2.82 23.47 12.11
CA THR A 292 -2.13 23.39 10.79
C THR A 292 -1.30 24.68 10.61
N MET A 293 -0.18 24.70 9.87
CA MET A 293 0.76 25.84 9.80
C MET A 293 1.51 25.95 8.45
N SER A 294 0.99 26.76 7.51
CA SER A 294 1.59 26.97 6.18
C SER A 294 2.22 28.37 6.02
N ASN A 295 3.30 28.47 5.23
CA ASN A 295 4.12 29.69 5.04
C ASN A 295 3.79 30.51 3.77
N ASP A 296 3.11 29.91 2.80
CA ASP A 296 2.73 30.54 1.53
C ASP A 296 1.22 30.42 1.21
N GLY A 297 0.47 29.69 2.05
CA GLY A 297 -0.94 29.41 1.88
C GLY A 297 -1.25 28.14 1.11
N LEU A 298 -0.25 27.30 0.80
CA LEU A 298 -0.43 26.06 0.05
C LEU A 298 -0.65 24.84 0.97
N PHE A 299 -1.92 24.40 1.02
CA PHE A 299 -2.33 23.01 0.72
C PHE A 299 -2.05 21.85 1.73
N TYR A 300 -2.88 21.74 2.78
CA TYR A 300 -3.07 20.51 3.58
C TYR A 300 -3.44 19.30 2.69
N ASN A 301 -2.72 18.17 2.79
CA ASN A 301 -2.84 17.02 1.87
C ASN A 301 -2.49 17.29 0.39
N GLY A 302 -1.43 18.05 0.14
CA GLY A 302 -0.72 18.07 -1.16
C GLY A 302 -1.27 19.05 -2.21
N CYS A 303 -2.54 19.51 -2.00
CA CYS A 303 -4.48 21.43 -2.89
C CYS A 303 -4.27 23.03 -3.00
N GLY A 304 -3.81 23.49 -4.17
CA GLY A 304 -2.96 24.69 -4.25
C GLY A 304 -3.71 25.99 -4.49
N TYR A 305 -4.96 26.10 -4.03
CA TYR A 305 -5.90 27.12 -4.50
C TYR A 305 -6.72 27.75 -3.37
N SER A 306 -6.71 29.09 -3.34
CA SER A 306 -7.54 29.89 -2.44
C SER A 306 -8.98 29.94 -2.95
N GLY A 307 -9.96 29.72 -2.06
CA GLY A 307 -11.38 29.60 -2.41
C GLY A 307 -11.97 28.18 -2.30
N GLU A 308 -11.21 27.20 -1.81
CA GLU A 308 -11.65 25.80 -1.63
C GLU A 308 -11.82 25.40 -0.15
N GLU A 309 -11.81 26.38 0.77
CA GLU A 309 -11.85 26.21 2.23
C GLU A 309 -13.05 25.38 2.71
N LYS A 310 -14.22 25.53 2.07
CA LYS A 310 -15.43 24.75 2.37
C LYS A 310 -15.29 23.26 2.04
N ALA A 311 -14.52 22.94 1.00
CA ALA A 311 -14.28 21.58 0.56
C ALA A 311 -13.25 20.88 1.46
N TYR A 312 -12.25 21.62 1.96
CA TYR A 312 -11.42 21.16 3.08
C TYR A 312 -12.27 20.82 4.33
N LEU A 313 -13.17 21.72 4.73
CA LEU A 313 -14.06 21.47 5.89
C LEU A 313 -14.98 20.27 5.70
N HIS A 314 -15.45 20.03 4.47
CA HIS A 314 -16.22 18.83 4.13
C HIS A 314 -15.40 17.56 4.34
N ASP A 315 -14.21 17.49 3.75
CA ASP A 315 -13.41 16.25 3.76
C ASP A 315 -12.82 15.94 5.13
N PHE A 316 -12.41 16.99 5.86
CA PHE A 316 -12.07 16.87 7.27
C PHE A 316 -13.26 16.32 8.08
N TYR A 317 -14.49 16.81 7.84
CA TYR A 317 -15.68 16.31 8.54
C TYR A 317 -15.97 14.84 8.22
N VAL A 318 -15.85 14.44 6.95
CA VAL A 318 -16.02 13.05 6.50
C VAL A 318 -15.06 12.10 7.23
N ASP A 319 -13.76 12.45 7.30
CA ASP A 319 -12.75 11.66 8.02
C ASP A 319 -12.95 11.70 9.54
N TYR A 320 -13.29 12.87 10.10
CA TYR A 320 -13.47 13.05 11.55
C TYR A 320 -14.67 12.25 12.07
N ALA A 321 -15.78 12.25 11.33
CA ALA A 321 -17.04 11.60 11.69
C ALA A 321 -17.16 10.15 11.16
N GLY A 322 -16.23 9.69 10.32
CA GLY A 322 -16.23 8.33 9.77
C GLY A 322 -17.38 8.07 8.80
N LEU A 323 -17.67 9.03 7.93
CA LEU A 323 -18.77 8.93 6.96
C LEU A 323 -18.31 8.29 5.63
N ASN A 324 -19.18 7.50 5.01
CA ASN A 324 -18.96 7.02 3.63
C ASN A 324 -19.62 7.97 2.61
N GLU A 325 -19.24 9.25 2.67
CA GLU A 325 -19.65 10.30 1.73
C GLU A 325 -18.48 10.61 0.77
N PRO A 326 -18.73 11.01 -0.49
CA PRO A 326 -17.67 11.27 -1.46
C PRO A 326 -16.87 12.51 -1.06
N LYS A 327 -15.55 12.37 -0.90
CA LYS A 327 -14.64 13.49 -0.67
C LYS A 327 -14.65 14.47 -1.85
N MET A 328 -14.48 15.74 -1.56
CA MET A 328 -14.29 16.80 -2.56
C MET A 328 -12.94 16.66 -3.26
N PHE A 329 -11.92 16.14 -2.55
CA PHE A 329 -10.59 15.91 -3.12
C PHE A 329 -10.05 14.52 -2.81
N ILE A 330 -9.30 13.98 -3.77
CA ILE A 330 -8.43 12.81 -3.57
C ILE A 330 -7.00 13.14 -4.01
N PRO A 331 -5.97 12.85 -3.20
CA PRO A 331 -4.58 13.20 -3.54
C PRO A 331 -4.00 12.32 -4.65
N ASN A 332 -4.56 11.13 -4.89
CA ASN A 332 -4.11 10.23 -5.95
C ASN A 332 -5.28 9.46 -6.60
N LEU A 333 -5.75 9.96 -7.75
CA LEU A 333 -6.75 9.30 -8.60
C LEU A 333 -6.30 7.93 -9.14
N LEU A 334 -5.00 7.74 -9.42
CA LEU A 334 -4.45 6.53 -10.06
C LEU A 334 -3.89 5.49 -9.08
N ASN A 335 -3.53 5.89 -7.86
CA ASN A 335 -2.83 5.08 -6.85
C ASN A 335 -1.56 4.35 -7.39
N ALA A 336 -0.86 4.99 -8.33
CA ALA A 336 0.34 4.48 -8.98
C ALA A 336 1.59 5.26 -8.54
N ALA A 337 2.76 4.61 -8.61
CA ALA A 337 4.04 5.24 -8.34
C ALA A 337 4.39 6.27 -9.45
N THR A 338 4.96 7.40 -9.06
CA THR A 338 5.39 8.45 -9.99
C THR A 338 6.53 7.95 -10.87
N ASP A 339 6.33 7.94 -12.18
CA ASP A 339 7.44 7.82 -13.12
C ASP A 339 8.34 9.07 -13.04
N GLY A 340 9.64 8.90 -13.31
CA GLY A 340 10.65 9.96 -13.12
C GLY A 340 10.54 11.16 -14.05
N TYR A 341 9.48 11.28 -14.85
CA TYR A 341 9.27 12.30 -15.86
C TYR A 341 8.09 13.25 -15.57
N GLY A 342 7.24 12.91 -14.57
CA GLY A 342 6.64 13.90 -13.66
C GLY A 342 5.73 14.98 -14.26
N ARG A 343 5.02 14.72 -15.38
CA ARG A 343 4.11 15.71 -16.01
C ARG A 343 2.70 15.21 -16.39
N ALA A 344 2.37 13.95 -16.14
CA ALA A 344 0.99 13.44 -16.23
C ALA A 344 0.43 12.97 -14.87
N ASN A 345 1.28 12.86 -13.85
CA ASN A 345 1.04 12.02 -12.67
C ASN A 345 0.82 12.79 -11.36
N GLN A 346 0.61 14.12 -11.40
CA GLN A 346 -0.01 14.83 -10.27
C GLN A 346 -1.51 14.51 -10.27
N CYS A 347 -1.87 13.46 -9.53
CA CYS A 347 -3.19 12.84 -9.57
C CYS A 347 -4.17 13.40 -8.53
N GLU A 348 -3.89 14.61 -8.02
CA GLU A 348 -4.82 15.41 -7.22
C GLU A 348 -6.08 15.69 -8.04
N ALA A 349 -7.21 15.13 -7.63
CA ALA A 349 -8.47 15.20 -8.37
C ALA A 349 -9.62 15.73 -7.51
N GLN A 350 -10.35 16.69 -8.08
CA GLN A 350 -11.54 17.30 -7.50
C GLN A 350 -12.81 16.51 -7.89
N LEU A 351 -13.78 16.50 -6.99
CA LEU A 351 -15.13 15.99 -7.22
C LEU A 351 -15.91 16.94 -8.15
N VAL A 352 -16.50 16.38 -9.19
CA VAL A 352 -17.40 17.08 -10.12
C VAL A 352 -18.76 16.40 -10.04
N ALA A 353 -19.76 17.13 -9.52
CA ALA A 353 -21.13 16.65 -9.37
C ALA A 353 -22.05 17.26 -10.44
N GLY A 354 -22.98 16.44 -10.96
CA GLY A 354 -24.08 16.84 -11.83
C GLY A 354 -25.43 16.40 -11.25
N ASP A 355 -26.51 16.61 -12.00
CA ASP A 355 -27.88 16.27 -11.58
C ASP A 355 -28.09 14.74 -11.41
N GLY A 356 -27.77 14.22 -10.22
CA GLY A 356 -27.88 12.81 -9.87
C GLY A 356 -26.70 11.94 -10.30
N TYR A 357 -25.47 12.50 -10.35
CA TYR A 357 -24.23 11.75 -10.53
C TYR A 357 -23.00 12.57 -10.07
N TYR A 358 -21.86 11.90 -9.88
CA TYR A 358 -20.56 12.55 -9.69
C TYR A 358 -19.41 11.74 -10.32
N TYR A 359 -18.25 12.37 -10.48
CA TYR A 359 -16.98 11.78 -10.88
C TYR A 359 -15.82 12.64 -10.35
N TYR A 360 -14.57 12.22 -10.57
CA TYR A 360 -13.38 12.98 -10.17
C TYR A 360 -12.56 13.38 -11.40
N VAL A 361 -11.92 14.55 -11.35
CA VAL A 361 -11.10 15.11 -12.46
C VAL A 361 -9.80 15.71 -11.94
N PRO A 362 -8.62 15.41 -12.52
CA PRO A 362 -7.37 16.01 -12.05
C PRO A 362 -7.33 17.53 -12.26
N ILE A 363 -6.95 18.26 -11.21
CA ILE A 363 -7.10 19.72 -11.09
C ILE A 363 -6.21 20.48 -12.08
N THR A 364 -4.98 20.00 -12.28
CA THR A 364 -3.93 20.68 -13.04
C THR A 364 -3.93 20.36 -14.53
N ALA A 365 -4.11 19.08 -14.90
CA ALA A 365 -3.90 18.58 -16.26
C ALA A 365 -5.11 18.75 -17.21
N TRP A 366 -6.33 18.89 -16.69
CA TRP A 366 -7.57 18.88 -17.49
C TRP A 366 -8.31 20.22 -17.44
N ALA A 367 -9.04 20.54 -18.51
CA ALA A 367 -9.85 21.76 -18.61
C ALA A 367 -11.28 21.44 -19.07
N ARG A 368 -12.27 22.14 -18.50
CA ARG A 368 -13.68 21.99 -18.84
C ARG A 368 -14.06 22.92 -19.98
N SER A 369 -14.83 22.43 -20.95
CA SER A 369 -15.49 23.24 -21.97
C SER A 369 -16.65 24.05 -21.37
N SER A 370 -16.92 25.25 -21.90
CA SER A 370 -17.94 26.15 -21.34
C SER A 370 -19.39 25.65 -21.49
N ASP A 371 -19.65 24.81 -22.49
CA ASP A 371 -21.00 24.54 -22.99
C ASP A 371 -21.47 23.09 -22.73
N ALA A 372 -20.68 22.27 -22.02
CA ALA A 372 -20.98 20.85 -21.77
C ALA A 372 -20.30 20.28 -20.52
N GLU A 373 -20.70 19.06 -20.14
CA GLU A 373 -19.92 18.13 -19.31
C GLU A 373 -18.82 17.48 -20.18
N PHE A 374 -17.86 18.30 -20.63
CA PHE A 374 -16.78 17.88 -21.53
C PHE A 374 -15.45 18.43 -21.02
N TRP A 375 -14.49 17.53 -20.83
CA TRP A 375 -13.16 17.80 -20.30
C TRP A 375 -12.10 17.36 -21.31
N TYR A 376 -11.08 18.17 -21.52
CA TYR A 376 -9.99 17.89 -22.45
C TYR A 376 -8.63 18.12 -21.79
N SER A 377 -7.61 17.40 -22.28
CA SER A 377 -6.23 17.59 -21.82
C SER A 377 -5.73 19.00 -22.15
N ARG A 378 -5.06 19.65 -21.19
CA ARG A 378 -4.38 20.93 -21.41
C ARG A 378 -3.11 20.81 -22.25
N TYR A 379 -2.66 19.60 -22.58
CA TYR A 379 -1.46 19.32 -23.38
C TYR A 379 -1.72 19.24 -24.89
N ASP A 380 -2.95 19.55 -25.35
CA ASP A 380 -3.36 19.54 -26.77
C ASP A 380 -3.15 18.17 -27.47
N THR A 381 -3.25 17.10 -26.70
CA THR A 381 -3.19 15.71 -27.17
C THR A 381 -4.47 15.28 -27.90
N GLY A 382 -5.55 16.03 -27.80
CA GLY A 382 -6.88 15.64 -28.29
C GLY A 382 -7.60 14.63 -27.39
N SER A 383 -7.00 14.20 -26.28
CA SER A 383 -7.63 13.32 -25.30
C SER A 383 -8.77 14.04 -24.57
N TYR A 384 -9.93 13.37 -24.42
CA TYR A 384 -11.11 13.94 -23.75
C TYR A 384 -11.92 12.92 -22.95
N PHE A 385 -12.67 13.43 -21.98
CA PHE A 385 -13.69 12.78 -21.17
C PHE A 385 -14.99 13.58 -21.29
N SER A 386 -16.14 12.93 -21.46
CA SER A 386 -17.42 13.62 -21.44
C SER A 386 -18.56 12.79 -20.87
N VAL A 387 -19.58 13.48 -20.35
CA VAL A 387 -20.79 12.87 -19.78
C VAL A 387 -22.02 13.43 -20.49
N LYS A 388 -22.97 12.55 -20.80
CA LYS A 388 -24.19 12.89 -21.55
C LYS A 388 -25.37 12.08 -21.06
N LYS A 389 -26.43 12.74 -20.56
CA LYS A 389 -27.68 12.05 -20.21
C LYS A 389 -28.47 11.72 -21.48
N LEU A 390 -28.78 10.45 -21.69
CA LEU A 390 -29.61 9.97 -22.79
C LEU A 390 -31.06 9.82 -22.31
N SER A 391 -32.04 10.33 -23.05
CA SER A 391 -33.46 10.26 -22.70
C SER A 391 -34.13 8.88 -22.91
N GLN A 392 -33.33 7.82 -22.97
CA GLN A 392 -33.73 6.43 -23.18
C GLN A 392 -33.07 5.53 -22.14
N SER A 393 -33.65 4.37 -21.84
CA SER A 393 -33.09 3.45 -20.84
C SER A 393 -31.82 2.74 -21.33
N LEU A 394 -31.02 2.24 -20.39
CA LEU A 394 -29.77 1.52 -20.65
C LEU A 394 -29.90 0.43 -21.73
N ALA A 395 -31.01 -0.33 -21.71
CA ALA A 395 -31.27 -1.39 -22.69
C ALA A 395 -31.56 -0.87 -24.11
N ALA A 396 -32.15 0.33 -24.25
CA ALA A 396 -32.39 0.97 -25.54
C ALA A 396 -31.10 1.55 -26.13
N ALA A 397 -30.33 2.27 -25.31
CA ALA A 397 -29.03 2.80 -25.70
C ALA A 397 -28.04 1.68 -26.09
N LYS A 398 -28.02 0.56 -25.35
CA LYS A 398 -27.26 -0.64 -25.71
C LYS A 398 -27.62 -1.15 -27.10
N ALA A 399 -28.92 -1.29 -27.40
CA ALA A 399 -29.39 -1.82 -28.68
C ALA A 399 -29.12 -0.86 -29.85
N GLU A 400 -29.13 0.45 -29.61
CA GLU A 400 -28.70 1.46 -30.58
C GLU A 400 -27.20 1.32 -30.88
N TRP A 401 -26.35 1.24 -29.86
CA TRP A 401 -24.90 1.03 -30.03
C TRP A 401 -24.57 -0.29 -30.74
N GLU A 402 -25.20 -1.41 -30.38
CA GLU A 402 -25.02 -2.69 -31.08
C GLU A 402 -25.47 -2.62 -32.55
N SER A 403 -26.43 -1.77 -32.90
CA SER A 403 -26.86 -1.58 -34.29
C SER A 403 -25.81 -0.90 -35.19
N THR A 404 -24.82 -0.22 -34.59
CA THR A 404 -23.66 0.34 -35.32
C THR A 404 -22.64 -0.73 -35.70
N GLY A 405 -22.70 -1.92 -35.08
CA GLY A 405 -21.67 -2.96 -35.17
C GLY A 405 -20.67 -2.95 -34.01
N ALA A 406 -20.77 -2.00 -33.08
CA ALA A 406 -20.01 -2.02 -31.83
C ALA A 406 -20.39 -3.24 -30.96
N LYS A 407 -19.41 -3.81 -30.24
CA LYS A 407 -19.65 -4.91 -29.29
C LYS A 407 -19.90 -4.36 -27.89
N ALA A 408 -20.93 -4.89 -27.22
CA ALA A 408 -21.22 -4.57 -25.83
C ALA A 408 -20.48 -5.52 -24.87
N GLU A 409 -19.58 -4.96 -24.07
CA GLU A 409 -19.00 -5.58 -22.88
C GLU A 409 -19.87 -5.20 -21.67
N LYS A 410 -20.03 -6.09 -20.68
CA LYS A 410 -20.82 -5.80 -19.47
C LYS A 410 -19.91 -5.26 -18.36
N THR A 411 -20.33 -4.20 -17.68
CA THR A 411 -19.63 -3.65 -16.51
C THR A 411 -20.49 -3.82 -15.24
N ASP A 412 -19.95 -3.41 -14.10
CA ASP A 412 -20.68 -3.37 -12.82
C ASP A 412 -21.88 -2.42 -12.87
N THR A 413 -21.70 -1.28 -13.55
CA THR A 413 -22.63 -0.16 -13.63
C THR A 413 -23.49 -0.13 -14.90
N GLY A 414 -23.19 -0.96 -15.90
CA GLY A 414 -23.96 -1.04 -17.14
C GLY A 414 -23.22 -1.75 -18.28
N TRP A 415 -22.91 -1.02 -19.36
CA TRP A 415 -22.36 -1.58 -20.60
C TRP A 415 -21.28 -0.70 -21.23
N ARG A 416 -20.17 -1.32 -21.64
CA ARG A 416 -19.02 -0.69 -22.28
C ARG A 416 -18.95 -1.06 -23.76
N PHE A 417 -18.49 -0.13 -24.58
CA PHE A 417 -18.23 -0.29 -26.00
C PHE A 417 -16.82 0.25 -26.29
N VAL A 418 -16.06 -0.45 -27.11
CA VAL A 418 -14.71 -0.04 -27.53
C VAL A 418 -14.66 0.07 -29.05
N THR A 419 -14.20 1.21 -29.56
CA THR A 419 -13.99 1.47 -30.98
C THR A 419 -12.58 1.98 -31.20
N ASN A 420 -11.86 1.41 -32.16
CA ASN A 420 -10.48 1.79 -32.51
C ASN A 420 -10.43 2.19 -33.98
N GLU A 421 -10.09 3.45 -34.25
CA GLU A 421 -9.92 3.99 -35.60
C GLU A 421 -8.47 4.37 -35.84
N GLY A 422 -7.70 3.47 -36.46
CA GLY A 422 -6.28 3.67 -36.72
C GLY A 422 -5.44 3.62 -35.43
N MET A 423 -5.02 4.79 -34.95
CA MET A 423 -4.27 4.97 -33.70
C MET A 423 -5.09 5.73 -32.63
N SER A 424 -6.38 5.95 -32.89
CA SER A 424 -7.34 6.54 -31.96
C SER A 424 -8.19 5.46 -31.31
N SER A 425 -8.43 5.57 -30.00
CA SER A 425 -9.37 4.73 -29.26
C SER A 425 -10.46 5.59 -28.63
N THR A 426 -11.71 5.19 -28.83
CA THR A 426 -12.86 5.72 -28.08
C THR A 426 -13.51 4.59 -27.29
N VAL A 427 -13.72 4.80 -26.00
CA VAL A 427 -14.45 3.90 -25.10
C VAL A 427 -15.67 4.62 -24.56
N ILE A 428 -16.83 3.97 -24.69
CA ILE A 428 -18.12 4.52 -24.28
C ILE A 428 -18.73 3.58 -23.23
N THR A 429 -19.01 4.11 -22.04
CA THR A 429 -19.62 3.35 -20.94
C THR A 429 -20.99 3.94 -20.63
N LEU A 430 -22.02 3.13 -20.78
CA LEU A 430 -23.39 3.43 -20.40
C LEU A 430 -23.63 3.01 -18.94
N PHE A 431 -24.19 3.91 -18.13
CA PHE A 431 -24.59 3.71 -16.74
C PHE A 431 -26.11 3.83 -16.62
N ASP A 432 -26.76 2.92 -15.88
CA ASP A 432 -28.22 2.98 -15.70
C ASP A 432 -28.65 4.19 -14.84
N ALA A 433 -29.88 4.68 -15.02
CA ALA A 433 -30.41 5.80 -14.24
C ALA A 433 -31.84 5.51 -13.69
N PRO A 434 -32.15 5.94 -12.46
CA PRO A 434 -33.36 5.52 -11.72
C PRO A 434 -34.68 6.01 -12.33
N ASP A 435 -34.62 6.99 -13.23
CA ASP A 435 -35.74 7.56 -13.97
C ASP A 435 -36.01 6.84 -15.32
N ASN A 436 -35.47 5.64 -15.51
CA ASN A 436 -35.52 4.86 -16.76
C ASN A 436 -34.87 5.63 -17.93
N THR A 437 -33.83 6.41 -17.63
CA THR A 437 -32.89 6.99 -18.60
C THR A 437 -31.54 6.27 -18.48
N CYS A 438 -30.47 6.79 -19.08
CA CYS A 438 -29.10 6.36 -18.78
C CYS A 438 -28.10 7.50 -19.01
N TYR A 439 -26.90 7.36 -18.44
CA TYR A 439 -25.77 8.24 -18.72
C TYR A 439 -24.81 7.55 -19.68
N GLU A 440 -24.33 8.28 -20.67
CA GLU A 440 -23.28 7.90 -21.60
C GLU A 440 -22.02 8.66 -21.20
N VAL A 441 -20.97 7.93 -20.81
CA VAL A 441 -19.66 8.48 -20.48
C VAL A 441 -18.69 8.06 -21.57
N GLU A 442 -18.16 9.02 -22.31
CA GLU A 442 -17.27 8.80 -23.46
C GLU A 442 -15.86 9.29 -23.11
N ILE A 443 -14.87 8.41 -23.29
CA ILE A 443 -13.45 8.76 -23.21
C ILE A 443 -12.75 8.46 -24.54
N HIS A 444 -11.82 9.34 -24.91
CA HIS A 444 -11.09 9.25 -26.16
C HIS A 444 -9.63 9.65 -25.98
N TRP A 445 -8.74 8.97 -26.68
CA TRP A 445 -7.33 9.32 -26.80
C TRP A 445 -6.78 8.91 -28.18
N SER A 446 -5.73 9.59 -28.66
CA SER A 446 -5.16 9.33 -29.98
C SER A 446 -3.65 9.56 -30.04
N PHE A 447 -2.91 8.52 -30.42
CA PHE A 447 -1.48 8.58 -30.70
C PHE A 447 -1.25 9.17 -32.11
N ASP A 448 -0.17 9.93 -32.31
CA ASP A 448 0.20 10.47 -33.62
C ASP A 448 1.40 9.75 -34.27
N GLY A 449 2.03 8.82 -33.54
CA GLY A 449 3.20 8.06 -33.95
C GLY A 449 4.52 8.80 -33.70
N SER A 450 4.51 9.91 -32.97
CA SER A 450 5.69 10.72 -32.71
C SER A 450 6.59 10.10 -31.66
N THR A 451 7.78 9.67 -32.07
CA THR A 451 8.89 9.31 -31.17
C THR A 451 9.79 10.50 -30.80
N ALA A 452 9.36 11.74 -31.10
CA ALA A 452 10.15 12.92 -30.80
C ALA A 452 10.02 13.31 -29.31
N GLU A 453 11.15 13.33 -28.62
CA GLU A 453 11.29 13.98 -27.31
C GLU A 453 11.80 15.41 -27.49
N ASN A 454 11.29 16.36 -26.70
CA ASN A 454 11.84 17.71 -26.64
C ASN A 454 13.05 17.80 -25.69
N GLU A 455 13.65 18.98 -25.58
CA GLU A 455 14.84 19.23 -24.73
C GLU A 455 14.61 19.06 -23.21
N TRP A 456 13.37 18.76 -22.79
CA TRP A 456 12.97 18.43 -21.42
C TRP A 456 12.51 16.97 -21.26
N GLY A 457 12.73 16.10 -22.26
CA GLY A 457 12.34 14.69 -22.25
C GLY A 457 10.83 14.44 -22.43
N TRP A 458 10.03 15.47 -22.71
CA TRP A 458 8.60 15.30 -22.97
C TRP A 458 8.37 14.77 -24.38
N ASN A 459 7.52 13.76 -24.49
CA ASN A 459 7.03 13.18 -25.72
C ASN A 459 5.49 13.16 -25.69
N ARG A 460 4.86 13.43 -26.85
CA ARG A 460 3.40 13.51 -26.97
C ARG A 460 2.74 12.16 -26.67
N ASP A 461 3.14 11.10 -27.37
CA ASP A 461 2.44 9.81 -27.27
C ASP A 461 2.63 9.16 -25.90
N ARG A 462 3.79 9.33 -25.23
CA ARG A 462 3.98 8.95 -23.81
C ARG A 462 3.05 9.72 -22.86
N ALA A 463 2.71 10.97 -23.16
CA ALA A 463 1.67 11.68 -22.40
C ALA A 463 0.27 11.10 -22.65
N VAL A 464 -0.03 10.71 -23.90
CA VAL A 464 -1.28 10.02 -24.27
C VAL A 464 -1.41 8.65 -23.56
N GLU A 465 -0.32 7.91 -23.38
CA GLU A 465 -0.30 6.66 -22.59
C GLU A 465 -0.77 6.90 -21.14
N GLY A 466 -0.24 7.93 -20.47
CA GLY A 466 -0.67 8.30 -19.11
C GLY A 466 -2.10 8.84 -19.05
N GLU A 467 -2.49 9.70 -20.01
CA GLU A 467 -3.85 10.24 -20.12
C GLU A 467 -4.90 9.13 -20.32
N ALA A 468 -4.58 8.06 -21.06
CA ALA A 468 -5.50 6.95 -21.26
C ALA A 468 -5.86 6.22 -19.96
N GLU A 469 -4.92 6.11 -19.01
CA GLU A 469 -5.18 5.54 -17.68
C GLU A 469 -5.89 6.53 -16.74
N VAL A 470 -5.56 7.83 -16.81
CA VAL A 470 -6.31 8.89 -16.11
C VAL A 470 -7.79 8.85 -16.53
N LEU A 471 -8.07 8.82 -17.83
CA LEU A 471 -9.42 8.72 -18.40
C LEU A 471 -10.18 7.50 -17.88
N ARG A 472 -9.52 6.34 -17.77
CA ARG A 472 -10.11 5.11 -17.22
C ARG A 472 -10.44 5.26 -15.73
N ALA A 473 -9.57 5.89 -14.95
CA ALA A 473 -9.82 6.16 -13.54
C ALA A 473 -10.98 7.16 -13.34
N MET A 474 -11.11 8.19 -14.18
CA MET A 474 -12.27 9.09 -14.19
C MET A 474 -13.58 8.32 -14.43
N VAL A 475 -13.60 7.37 -15.38
CA VAL A 475 -14.76 6.48 -15.64
C VAL A 475 -15.00 5.52 -14.47
N LYS A 476 -13.97 4.92 -13.88
CA LYS A 476 -14.09 4.00 -12.72
C LYS A 476 -14.64 4.72 -11.48
N ARG A 477 -14.42 6.04 -11.36
CA ARG A 477 -14.96 6.88 -10.28
C ARG A 477 -16.31 7.54 -10.62
N PHE A 478 -16.86 7.33 -11.81
CA PHE A 478 -18.18 7.87 -12.19
C PHE A 478 -19.29 7.08 -11.48
N THR A 479 -20.15 7.78 -10.73
CA THR A 479 -21.23 7.18 -9.91
C THR A 479 -22.54 7.90 -10.17
N VAL A 480 -23.60 7.14 -10.47
CA VAL A 480 -24.98 7.67 -10.61
C VAL A 480 -25.68 7.60 -9.24
N THR A 481 -26.22 8.73 -8.77
CA THR A 481 -26.80 8.85 -7.42
C THR A 481 -28.33 8.97 -7.46
N ALA A 482 -29.01 7.90 -7.04
CA ALA A 482 -30.47 7.77 -7.02
C ALA A 482 -31.10 8.18 -5.67
N ALA A 483 -30.48 9.15 -4.97
CA ALA A 483 -30.29 9.13 -3.52
C ALA A 483 -29.49 7.90 -3.04
N ILE A 484 -28.93 7.97 -1.84
CA ILE A 484 -28.06 6.92 -1.29
C ILE A 484 -28.91 5.66 -1.01
N GLN A 485 -28.72 4.61 -1.82
CA GLN A 485 -29.07 3.26 -1.40
C GLN A 485 -27.99 2.75 -0.46
N SER A 486 -28.33 2.61 0.82
CA SER A 486 -27.48 2.08 1.88
C SER A 486 -27.26 0.56 1.73
N THR A 487 -26.56 0.16 0.67
CA THR A 487 -26.05 -1.19 0.41
C THR A 487 -24.76 -1.13 -0.42
N GLN A 488 -23.71 -0.53 0.13
CA GLN A 488 -22.39 -1.14 0.01
C GLN A 488 -22.25 -2.00 1.27
N ASN A 489 -22.26 -3.32 1.09
CA ASN A 489 -22.24 -4.27 2.19
C ASN A 489 -20.80 -4.44 2.70
N ASP A 490 -20.64 -4.88 3.94
CA ASP A 490 -19.34 -5.30 4.51
C ASP A 490 -18.64 -6.37 3.64
N ALA A 491 -19.40 -7.09 2.82
CA ALA A 491 -18.92 -8.04 1.81
C ALA A 491 -17.97 -7.42 0.77
N ASP A 492 -18.24 -6.21 0.25
CA ASP A 492 -17.35 -5.58 -0.75
C ASP A 492 -16.00 -5.21 -0.12
N SER A 493 -16.03 -4.71 1.13
CA SER A 493 -14.83 -4.44 1.94
C SER A 493 -14.06 -5.72 2.28
N ALA A 494 -14.76 -6.80 2.62
CA ALA A 494 -14.14 -8.11 2.88
C ALA A 494 -13.48 -8.70 1.61
N LEU A 495 -14.10 -8.50 0.44
CA LEU A 495 -13.57 -8.91 -0.85
C LEU A 495 -12.28 -8.15 -1.20
N ASP A 496 -12.29 -6.82 -1.12
CA ASP A 496 -11.09 -6.02 -1.40
C ASP A 496 -9.97 -6.33 -0.40
N ALA A 497 -10.29 -6.45 0.90
CA ALA A 497 -9.33 -6.83 1.92
C ALA A 497 -8.66 -8.19 1.66
N ALA A 498 -9.43 -9.22 1.29
CA ALA A 498 -8.89 -10.55 1.00
C ALA A 498 -8.11 -10.59 -0.32
N LEU A 499 -8.54 -9.88 -1.37
CA LEU A 499 -7.76 -9.76 -2.61
C LEU A 499 -6.45 -8.98 -2.39
N LYS A 500 -6.47 -7.96 -1.51
CA LYS A 500 -5.30 -7.20 -1.09
C LYS A 500 -4.33 -8.06 -0.25
N GLN A 501 -4.81 -8.83 0.71
CA GLN A 501 -4.01 -9.86 1.40
C GLN A 501 -3.43 -10.89 0.42
N LEU A 502 -4.20 -11.30 -0.60
CA LEU A 502 -3.72 -12.25 -1.60
C LEU A 502 -2.51 -11.68 -2.36
N GLY A 503 -2.51 -10.39 -2.67
CA GLY A 503 -1.45 -9.70 -3.42
C GLY A 503 -0.32 -9.13 -2.57
N ASP A 504 -0.51 -8.99 -1.27
CA ASP A 504 0.50 -8.49 -0.33
C ASP A 504 1.76 -9.37 -0.34
N MET A 505 2.90 -8.75 -0.61
CA MET A 505 4.18 -9.45 -0.68
C MET A 505 4.92 -9.53 0.67
N SER A 506 4.39 -8.90 1.72
CA SER A 506 5.02 -8.80 3.05
C SER A 506 4.62 -9.89 4.05
N SER A 507 3.52 -10.61 3.80
CA SER A 507 3.00 -11.65 4.69
C SER A 507 3.42 -13.08 4.30
N GLU A 508 3.86 -13.89 5.26
CA GLU A 508 3.97 -15.35 5.11
C GLU A 508 2.57 -15.97 4.99
N VAL A 509 2.07 -16.11 3.76
CA VAL A 509 0.81 -16.81 3.48
C VAL A 509 1.11 -18.18 2.91
N THR A 510 0.82 -19.24 3.68
CA THR A 510 1.00 -20.64 3.28
C THR A 510 -0.09 -21.07 2.29
N LEU A 511 0.04 -20.64 1.04
CA LEU A 511 -0.96 -20.75 -0.04
C LEU A 511 -1.30 -22.21 -0.38
N SER A 512 -2.23 -22.81 0.39
CA SER A 512 -2.42 -24.26 0.43
C SER A 512 -3.19 -24.77 -0.78
N LEU A 513 -2.44 -25.30 -1.75
CA LEU A 513 -2.94 -25.76 -3.04
C LEU A 513 -3.36 -27.25 -3.01
N SER A 514 -4.64 -27.55 -3.26
CA SER A 514 -5.21 -28.92 -3.29
C SER A 514 -6.22 -29.09 -4.42
N VAL A 515 -6.21 -30.26 -5.08
CA VAL A 515 -7.16 -30.65 -6.13
C VAL A 515 -8.16 -31.68 -5.57
N ASN A 516 -9.41 -31.64 -6.04
CA ASN A 516 -10.52 -32.53 -5.64
C ASN A 516 -10.97 -32.47 -4.17
N GLY A 517 -10.29 -31.70 -3.31
CA GLY A 517 -10.61 -31.53 -1.89
C GLY A 517 -10.51 -32.82 -1.03
N THR A 518 -9.96 -33.90 -1.60
CA THR A 518 -9.73 -35.17 -0.89
C THR A 518 -8.32 -35.73 -1.06
N ASP A 519 -7.54 -35.22 -2.01
CA ASP A 519 -6.14 -35.63 -2.19
C ASP A 519 -5.25 -34.82 -1.23
N SER A 520 -4.52 -35.55 -0.38
CA SER A 520 -4.01 -35.08 0.91
C SER A 520 -2.70 -34.28 0.86
N SER A 521 -2.45 -33.59 -0.26
CA SER A 521 -1.28 -32.74 -0.43
C SER A 521 -1.67 -31.27 -0.28
N ILE A 522 -0.95 -30.57 0.58
CA ILE A 522 -0.93 -29.11 0.68
C ILE A 522 0.48 -28.69 0.31
N TYR A 523 0.59 -27.87 -0.73
CA TYR A 523 1.83 -27.24 -1.16
C TYR A 523 1.88 -25.79 -0.69
N ASP A 524 3.07 -25.26 -0.49
CA ASP A 524 3.30 -23.83 -0.23
C ASP A 524 3.57 -23.12 -1.57
N GLY A 525 2.68 -22.21 -1.96
CA GLY A 525 2.71 -21.52 -3.25
C GLY A 525 3.63 -20.29 -3.34
N SER A 526 4.64 -20.17 -2.46
CA SER A 526 5.37 -18.95 -2.08
C SER A 526 6.23 -18.22 -3.14
N THR A 527 5.95 -18.39 -4.43
CA THR A 527 6.53 -17.54 -5.50
C THR A 527 5.87 -16.16 -5.53
N VAL A 528 6.42 -15.23 -4.75
CA VAL A 528 5.96 -13.84 -4.55
C VAL A 528 5.54 -13.12 -5.85
N ILE A 529 6.31 -13.26 -6.92
CA ILE A 529 6.04 -12.64 -8.24
C ILE A 529 4.72 -13.15 -8.84
N ASN A 530 4.48 -14.46 -8.79
CA ASN A 530 3.23 -15.05 -9.26
C ASN A 530 2.07 -14.60 -8.37
N ARG A 531 2.23 -14.66 -7.04
CA ARG A 531 1.20 -14.26 -6.05
C ARG A 531 0.64 -12.87 -6.31
N ALA A 532 1.50 -11.86 -6.41
CA ALA A 532 1.08 -10.47 -6.67
C ALA A 532 0.41 -10.31 -8.04
N TYR A 533 0.93 -10.97 -9.08
CA TYR A 533 0.32 -10.97 -10.42
C TYR A 533 -1.07 -11.64 -10.41
N PHE A 534 -1.24 -12.78 -9.73
CA PHE A 534 -2.52 -13.48 -9.62
C PHE A 534 -3.56 -12.65 -8.87
N ALA A 535 -3.22 -12.09 -7.71
CA ALA A 535 -4.13 -11.20 -6.98
C ALA A 535 -4.58 -10.02 -7.83
N ARG A 536 -3.67 -9.41 -8.59
CA ARG A 536 -3.97 -8.36 -9.56
C ARG A 536 -4.91 -8.83 -10.68
N GLN A 537 -4.72 -10.02 -11.25
CA GLN A 537 -5.66 -10.57 -12.24
C GLN A 537 -7.05 -10.85 -11.65
N LEU A 538 -7.13 -11.22 -10.37
CA LEU A 538 -8.39 -11.49 -9.67
C LEU A 538 -9.15 -10.22 -9.28
N SER A 539 -8.47 -9.09 -9.06
CA SER A 539 -9.07 -7.79 -8.70
C SER A 539 -9.28 -6.83 -9.88
N GLU A 540 -8.43 -6.88 -10.91
CA GLU A 540 -8.56 -6.04 -12.12
C GLU A 540 -9.28 -6.74 -13.28
N GLY A 541 -9.19 -8.08 -13.36
CA GLY A 541 -9.67 -8.86 -14.51
C GLY A 541 -11.03 -9.54 -14.35
N LEU A 542 -11.65 -9.51 -13.16
CA LEU A 542 -12.92 -10.19 -12.87
C LEU A 542 -13.93 -9.28 -12.18
N VAL A 543 -15.18 -9.33 -12.65
CA VAL A 543 -16.34 -8.82 -11.91
C VAL A 543 -16.89 -9.90 -10.98
N TRP A 544 -16.85 -9.63 -9.67
CA TRP A 544 -17.39 -10.45 -8.59
C TRP A 544 -18.76 -9.93 -8.13
N ARG A 545 -19.58 -10.81 -7.54
CA ARG A 545 -20.91 -10.50 -7.00
C ARG A 545 -21.18 -11.34 -5.76
N GLU A 546 -21.69 -10.75 -4.68
CA GLU A 546 -22.15 -11.52 -3.51
C GLU A 546 -23.22 -12.56 -3.92
N ALA A 547 -23.07 -13.79 -3.41
CA ALA A 547 -23.87 -14.94 -3.80
C ALA A 547 -24.54 -15.57 -2.57
N ASN A 548 -25.87 -15.58 -2.54
CA ASN A 548 -26.68 -16.03 -1.41
C ASN A 548 -26.69 -17.56 -1.15
N ASP A 549 -25.95 -18.34 -1.94
CA ASP A 549 -25.84 -19.79 -1.74
C ASP A 549 -24.78 -20.08 -0.67
N SER A 550 -25.18 -20.75 0.42
CA SER A 550 -24.32 -21.09 1.57
C SER A 550 -23.78 -22.52 1.56
N ALA A 551 -23.82 -23.19 0.40
CA ALA A 551 -23.31 -24.54 0.21
C ALA A 551 -22.00 -24.52 -0.59
N ALA A 552 -20.88 -24.77 0.08
CA ALA A 552 -19.58 -24.98 -0.57
C ALA A 552 -19.69 -26.11 -1.63
N PRO A 553 -19.08 -25.94 -2.81
CA PRO A 553 -19.22 -26.89 -3.92
C PRO A 553 -18.69 -28.28 -3.54
N SER A 554 -19.32 -29.34 -4.06
CA SER A 554 -18.81 -30.70 -3.93
C SER A 554 -17.46 -30.80 -4.65
N ALA A 555 -16.38 -31.00 -3.90
CA ALA A 555 -15.02 -30.53 -4.22
C ALA A 555 -14.31 -31.09 -5.48
N GLN A 556 -14.96 -31.90 -6.31
CA GLN A 556 -14.37 -32.49 -7.51
C GLN A 556 -14.03 -31.44 -8.58
N ASN A 557 -12.84 -31.55 -9.16
CA ASN A 557 -12.28 -30.67 -10.21
C ASN A 557 -12.24 -29.18 -9.82
N CYS A 558 -11.97 -28.90 -8.54
CA CYS A 558 -11.62 -27.57 -8.05
C CYS A 558 -10.22 -27.56 -7.43
N ILE A 559 -9.51 -26.45 -7.61
CA ILE A 559 -8.28 -26.08 -6.90
C ILE A 559 -8.67 -25.19 -5.71
N LEU A 560 -8.16 -25.52 -4.52
CA LEU A 560 -8.24 -24.67 -3.34
C LEU A 560 -6.98 -23.81 -3.22
N LEU A 561 -7.11 -22.64 -2.59
CA LEU A 561 -6.01 -21.82 -2.11
C LEU A 561 -6.44 -21.24 -0.75
N ILE A 562 -5.67 -21.53 0.30
CA ILE A 562 -5.98 -21.14 1.70
C ILE A 562 -5.03 -20.02 2.15
N THR A 563 -5.55 -19.02 2.86
CA THR A 563 -4.76 -17.95 3.49
C THR A 563 -4.40 -18.28 4.96
N ALA A 564 -3.36 -17.64 5.50
CA ALA A 564 -2.84 -17.95 6.85
C ALA A 564 -3.84 -17.64 7.99
N ASP A 565 -4.82 -16.77 7.74
CA ASP A 565 -5.92 -16.42 8.65
C ASP A 565 -7.19 -17.27 8.46
N GLY A 566 -7.24 -18.14 7.43
CA GLY A 566 -8.30 -19.14 7.26
C GLY A 566 -9.29 -18.90 6.12
N GLY A 567 -9.09 -17.90 5.26
CA GLY A 567 -9.84 -17.74 4.01
C GLY A 567 -9.58 -18.87 3.00
N VAL A 568 -10.57 -19.24 2.17
CA VAL A 568 -10.48 -20.41 1.26
C VAL A 568 -11.01 -20.09 -0.15
N LEU A 569 -10.12 -19.61 -1.01
CA LEU A 569 -10.40 -19.35 -2.41
C LEU A 569 -10.56 -20.67 -3.18
N THR A 570 -11.55 -20.77 -4.06
CA THR A 570 -11.90 -22.01 -4.79
C THR A 570 -12.05 -21.76 -6.30
N PHE A 571 -11.29 -22.51 -7.11
CA PHE A 571 -11.21 -22.36 -8.56
C PHE A 571 -11.62 -23.66 -9.27
N CYS A 572 -12.81 -23.71 -9.86
CA CYS A 572 -13.35 -24.92 -10.50
C CYS A 572 -13.33 -24.81 -12.03
N GLU A 573 -12.94 -25.89 -12.72
CA GLU A 573 -12.76 -25.89 -14.19
C GLU A 573 -14.06 -25.65 -14.96
N SER A 574 -15.15 -26.28 -14.50
CA SER A 574 -16.37 -26.53 -15.26
C SER A 574 -17.63 -25.94 -14.62
N GLN A 575 -17.47 -25.04 -13.65
CA GLN A 575 -18.54 -24.31 -12.95
C GLN A 575 -18.15 -22.82 -12.89
N PRO A 576 -19.11 -21.89 -12.73
CA PRO A 576 -18.78 -20.51 -12.36
C PRO A 576 -17.89 -20.50 -11.12
N MET A 577 -16.88 -19.64 -11.08
CA MET A 577 -15.97 -19.58 -9.93
C MET A 577 -16.68 -18.97 -8.71
N TYR A 578 -16.55 -19.65 -7.57
CA TYR A 578 -17.07 -19.21 -6.27
C TYR A 578 -15.92 -18.99 -5.29
N LEU A 579 -15.76 -17.75 -4.84
CA LEU A 579 -14.80 -17.28 -3.87
C LEU A 579 -15.45 -17.29 -2.48
N TRP A 580 -14.92 -18.10 -1.56
CA TRP A 580 -15.43 -18.24 -0.19
C TRP A 580 -14.46 -17.59 0.79
N LEU A 581 -14.85 -16.46 1.36
CA LEU A 581 -14.06 -15.75 2.35
C LEU A 581 -14.61 -16.06 3.74
N THR A 582 -13.78 -16.67 4.58
CA THR A 582 -14.02 -16.69 6.03
C THR A 582 -13.12 -15.62 6.63
N THR A 583 -13.69 -14.54 7.17
CA THR A 583 -12.91 -13.48 7.83
C THR A 583 -12.45 -13.94 9.22
N PRO A 584 -11.43 -13.28 9.83
CA PRO A 584 -10.86 -13.71 11.12
C PRO A 584 -11.84 -13.73 12.32
N ASP A 585 -12.99 -13.07 12.20
CA ASP A 585 -14.10 -13.09 13.16
C ASP A 585 -15.07 -14.29 12.98
N GLY A 586 -14.90 -15.05 11.89
CA GLY A 586 -15.71 -16.21 11.53
C GLY A 586 -16.93 -15.91 10.65
N ALA A 587 -17.10 -14.68 10.14
CA ALA A 587 -18.12 -14.42 9.13
C ALA A 587 -17.74 -15.06 7.78
N ALA A 588 -18.72 -15.68 7.11
CA ALA A 588 -18.51 -16.44 5.88
C ALA A 588 -19.27 -15.79 4.72
N TYR A 589 -18.52 -15.19 3.80
CA TYR A 589 -18.99 -14.53 2.58
C TYR A 589 -18.76 -15.43 1.37
N CYS A 590 -19.66 -15.36 0.40
CA CYS A 590 -19.59 -16.10 -0.85
C CYS A 590 -19.73 -15.12 -2.01
N PHE A 591 -18.77 -15.13 -2.93
CA PHE A 591 -18.77 -14.30 -4.13
C PHE A 591 -18.70 -15.18 -5.36
N LYS A 592 -19.43 -14.80 -6.40
CA LYS A 592 -19.46 -15.51 -7.68
C LYS A 592 -19.02 -14.55 -8.78
N THR A 593 -18.18 -15.04 -9.69
CA THR A 593 -17.97 -14.35 -10.97
C THR A 593 -18.76 -15.07 -12.07
N ASP A 594 -19.65 -14.33 -12.73
CA ASP A 594 -20.27 -14.73 -14.00
C ASP A 594 -19.38 -14.34 -15.21
N SER A 595 -18.21 -13.75 -14.95
CA SER A 595 -17.25 -13.25 -15.95
C SER A 595 -16.35 -14.37 -16.48
N TYR A 596 -16.86 -15.60 -16.56
CA TYR A 596 -16.09 -16.81 -16.85
C TYR A 596 -16.55 -17.41 -18.18
N ASP A 597 -16.08 -16.79 -19.27
CA ASP A 597 -16.14 -17.31 -20.64
C ASP A 597 -14.71 -17.58 -21.14
N GLU A 598 -14.54 -18.36 -22.20
CA GLU A 598 -13.23 -18.77 -22.79
C GLU A 598 -12.32 -17.60 -23.27
N LEU A 599 -12.74 -16.35 -23.08
CA LEU A 599 -12.10 -15.13 -23.55
C LEU A 599 -11.82 -14.09 -22.45
N SER A 600 -12.28 -14.29 -21.20
CA SER A 600 -12.34 -13.21 -20.21
C SER A 600 -11.01 -12.91 -19.49
N ILE A 601 -10.15 -13.91 -19.34
CA ILE A 601 -8.73 -13.70 -19.02
C ILE A 601 -7.90 -14.35 -20.12
N VAL A 602 -7.02 -13.52 -20.68
CA VAL A 602 -6.04 -13.85 -21.71
C VAL A 602 -4.75 -13.17 -21.26
N ASP A 603 -3.83 -13.96 -20.70
CA ASP A 603 -2.43 -13.56 -20.62
C ASP A 603 -1.83 -13.41 -22.04
N GLY A 604 -0.59 -12.93 -22.16
CA GLY A 604 0.06 -12.77 -23.48
C GLY A 604 0.16 -14.05 -24.32
N ASP A 605 -0.12 -15.22 -23.73
CA ASP A 605 -0.03 -16.55 -24.34
C ASP A 605 -1.40 -17.20 -24.60
N GLY A 606 -2.53 -16.58 -24.21
CA GLY A 606 -3.88 -17.10 -24.47
C GLY A 606 -4.48 -18.01 -23.38
N ARG A 607 -4.01 -17.96 -22.12
CA ARG A 607 -4.46 -18.85 -21.05
C ARG A 607 -5.64 -18.29 -20.26
N THR A 608 -6.64 -19.15 -20.01
CA THR A 608 -7.71 -18.88 -19.03
C THR A 608 -7.17 -18.87 -17.60
N LEU A 609 -7.89 -18.20 -16.69
CA LEU A 609 -7.52 -18.12 -15.28
C LEU A 609 -7.36 -19.49 -14.60
N TYR A 610 -8.25 -20.45 -14.87
CA TYR A 610 -8.10 -21.80 -14.32
C TYR A 610 -6.83 -22.48 -14.84
N ASN A 611 -6.46 -22.30 -16.11
CA ASN A 611 -5.20 -22.83 -16.65
C ASN A 611 -3.98 -22.18 -15.98
N MET A 612 -4.06 -20.89 -15.63
CA MET A 612 -3.00 -20.19 -14.91
C MET A 612 -2.90 -20.67 -13.45
N MET A 613 -4.01 -20.80 -12.72
CA MET A 613 -4.05 -21.35 -11.36
C MET A 613 -3.60 -22.82 -11.31
N ARG A 614 -3.97 -23.62 -12.32
CA ARG A 614 -3.53 -25.01 -12.47
C ARG A 614 -2.03 -25.08 -12.74
N ARG A 615 -1.48 -24.17 -13.54
CA ARG A 615 -0.02 -24.06 -13.74
C ARG A 615 0.69 -23.70 -12.42
N TRP A 616 0.14 -22.80 -11.61
CA TRP A 616 0.74 -22.46 -10.31
C TRP A 616 0.70 -23.64 -9.33
N TYR A 617 -0.41 -24.40 -9.30
CA TYR A 617 -0.47 -25.71 -8.62
C TYR A 617 0.64 -26.63 -9.11
N ASP A 618 0.80 -26.79 -10.43
CA ASP A 618 1.79 -27.69 -11.02
C ASP A 618 3.23 -27.29 -10.68
N GLU A 619 3.54 -25.98 -10.67
CA GLU A 619 4.85 -25.44 -10.31
C GLU A 619 5.16 -25.67 -8.83
N ALA A 620 4.19 -25.45 -7.92
CA ALA A 620 4.36 -25.68 -6.48
C ALA A 620 4.44 -27.18 -6.11
N GLU A 621 3.63 -28.03 -6.75
CA GLU A 621 3.71 -29.49 -6.63
C GLU A 621 5.08 -29.99 -7.09
N TYR A 622 5.55 -29.55 -8.26
CA TYR A 622 6.80 -30.01 -8.83
C TYR A 622 8.02 -29.55 -8.00
N ASP A 623 8.04 -28.31 -7.51
CA ASP A 623 9.10 -27.85 -6.60
C ASP A 623 9.14 -28.67 -5.29
N ALA A 624 7.98 -28.94 -4.67
CA ALA A 624 7.93 -29.79 -3.48
C ALA A 624 8.44 -31.23 -3.75
N LEU A 625 8.13 -31.79 -4.93
CA LEU A 625 8.66 -33.08 -5.37
C LEU A 625 10.18 -33.05 -5.64
N LEU A 626 10.75 -31.89 -6.00
CA LEU A 626 12.19 -31.67 -6.10
C LEU A 626 12.87 -31.46 -4.74
N ARG A 627 12.25 -30.75 -3.78
CA ARG A 627 12.71 -30.67 -2.37
C ARG A 627 12.71 -32.06 -1.69
N ASP A 628 12.01 -33.03 -2.27
CA ASP A 628 12.03 -34.43 -1.85
C ASP A 628 13.18 -35.28 -2.44
N VAL A 629 13.98 -34.73 -3.36
CA VAL A 629 15.22 -35.32 -3.89
C VAL A 629 16.33 -35.17 -2.85
N LYS A 630 16.49 -36.15 -1.97
CA LYS A 630 17.44 -36.07 -0.85
C LYS A 630 18.91 -36.19 -1.32
N PRO A 631 19.88 -35.57 -0.61
CA PRO A 631 21.31 -35.71 -0.94
C PRO A 631 21.80 -37.16 -0.82
N GLN A 632 22.69 -37.56 -1.72
CA GLN A 632 23.09 -38.95 -1.91
C GLN A 632 24.24 -39.36 -0.99
N SER A 633 24.29 -40.64 -0.62
CA SER A 633 25.25 -41.15 0.37
C SER A 633 26.70 -41.06 -0.11
N LYS A 634 27.59 -40.54 0.73
CA LYS A 634 29.07 -40.56 0.54
C LYS A 634 29.68 -41.98 0.47
N SER A 635 28.89 -43.03 0.73
CA SER A 635 29.28 -44.41 0.41
C SER A 635 29.31 -44.71 -1.09
N PHE A 636 28.63 -43.91 -1.91
CA PHE A 636 28.67 -44.00 -3.36
C PHE A 636 29.89 -43.26 -3.93
N SER A 637 30.42 -43.75 -5.04
CA SER A 637 31.25 -42.93 -5.92
C SER A 637 30.45 -41.74 -6.48
N TRP A 638 31.14 -40.69 -6.94
CA TRP A 638 30.46 -39.52 -7.51
C TRP A 638 29.57 -39.88 -8.72
N GLN A 639 29.93 -40.94 -9.47
CA GLN A 639 29.18 -41.42 -10.64
C GLN A 639 27.88 -42.14 -10.21
N GLU A 640 27.97 -43.03 -9.22
CA GLU A 640 26.79 -43.68 -8.63
C GLU A 640 25.85 -42.65 -7.97
N ALA A 641 26.42 -41.65 -7.28
CA ALA A 641 25.67 -40.55 -6.68
C ALA A 641 24.99 -39.66 -7.75
N ALA A 642 25.69 -39.31 -8.83
CA ALA A 642 25.13 -38.55 -9.95
C ALA A 642 23.98 -39.29 -10.66
N GLN A 643 24.11 -40.60 -10.88
CA GLN A 643 23.04 -41.41 -11.47
C GLN A 643 21.84 -41.53 -10.50
N HIS A 644 22.08 -41.86 -9.23
CA HIS A 644 21.00 -41.92 -8.23
C HIS A 644 20.28 -40.56 -8.02
N TRP A 645 21.02 -39.46 -8.05
CA TRP A 645 20.42 -38.12 -8.06
C TRP A 645 19.61 -37.86 -9.33
N ALA A 646 20.13 -38.18 -10.51
CA ALA A 646 19.43 -37.95 -11.78
C ALA A 646 18.15 -38.78 -11.89
N ASP A 647 18.18 -40.05 -11.49
CA ASP A 647 17.00 -40.93 -11.43
C ASP A 647 15.95 -40.41 -10.43
N ALA A 648 16.37 -39.82 -9.31
CA ALA A 648 15.46 -39.22 -8.33
C ALA A 648 14.88 -37.87 -8.82
N TYR A 649 15.72 -37.03 -9.41
CA TYR A 649 15.39 -35.68 -9.91
C TYR A 649 14.42 -35.75 -11.09
N TYR A 650 14.81 -36.41 -12.19
CA TYR A 650 13.90 -36.57 -13.33
C TYR A 650 12.77 -37.57 -13.04
N GLY A 651 12.95 -38.46 -12.06
CA GLY A 651 11.88 -39.29 -11.50
C GLY A 651 10.75 -38.50 -10.84
N ALA A 652 11.00 -37.26 -10.36
CA ALA A 652 9.97 -36.40 -9.75
C ALA A 652 8.80 -36.14 -10.70
N HIS A 653 9.07 -35.93 -12.00
CA HIS A 653 8.03 -35.76 -13.04
C HIS A 653 7.03 -36.93 -13.10
N THR A 654 7.41 -38.15 -12.72
CA THR A 654 6.47 -39.29 -12.71
C THR A 654 5.53 -39.30 -11.50
N LYS A 655 5.85 -38.53 -10.45
CA LYS A 655 5.09 -38.44 -9.19
C LYS A 655 4.00 -37.36 -9.19
N ALA A 656 4.14 -36.32 -10.03
CA ALA A 656 3.19 -35.21 -10.17
C ALA A 656 1.75 -35.69 -10.43
N ALA A 657 0.74 -34.85 -10.15
CA ALA A 657 -0.66 -35.14 -10.41
C ALA A 657 -0.92 -35.37 -11.91
N SER A 658 -1.98 -36.13 -12.22
CA SER A 658 -2.45 -36.21 -13.61
C SER A 658 -3.06 -34.88 -14.05
N GLY A 659 -2.89 -34.54 -15.33
CA GLY A 659 -3.14 -33.21 -15.88
C GLY A 659 -2.03 -32.20 -15.61
N SER A 660 -0.97 -32.54 -14.86
CA SER A 660 0.09 -31.58 -14.53
C SER A 660 0.98 -31.24 -15.72
N SER A 661 1.29 -29.95 -15.84
CA SER A 661 2.24 -29.35 -16.78
C SER A 661 3.65 -29.94 -16.71
N PHE A 662 3.99 -30.69 -15.65
CA PHE A 662 5.28 -31.37 -15.48
C PHE A 662 5.18 -32.90 -15.46
N LYS A 663 4.01 -33.48 -15.79
CA LYS A 663 3.76 -34.93 -15.68
C LYS A 663 4.41 -35.73 -16.81
N TYR A 664 5.28 -36.65 -16.46
CA TYR A 664 5.74 -37.72 -17.35
C TYR A 664 5.05 -39.04 -17.00
N THR A 665 4.64 -39.78 -18.02
CA THR A 665 4.12 -41.17 -17.90
C THR A 665 5.24 -42.20 -17.84
N TRP A 666 6.43 -41.84 -18.33
CA TRP A 666 7.66 -42.63 -18.27
C TRP A 666 8.88 -41.71 -18.30
N VAL A 667 9.96 -42.08 -17.61
CA VAL A 667 11.24 -41.37 -17.65
C VAL A 667 12.41 -42.34 -17.42
N LYS A 668 13.59 -41.98 -17.94
CA LYS A 668 14.86 -42.68 -17.79
C LYS A 668 16.01 -41.66 -17.94
N ALA A 669 16.86 -41.56 -16.92
CA ALA A 669 18.06 -40.72 -16.96
C ALA A 669 19.31 -41.57 -17.23
N LEU A 670 20.24 -41.04 -18.03
CA LEU A 670 21.52 -41.67 -18.33
C LEU A 670 22.65 -40.64 -18.18
N ILE A 671 23.50 -40.78 -17.18
CA ILE A 671 24.65 -39.86 -17.01
C ILE A 671 25.82 -40.21 -17.95
N THR A 672 26.61 -39.20 -18.31
CA THR A 672 27.90 -39.34 -18.99
C THR A 672 28.91 -38.38 -18.36
N PRO A 673 30.03 -38.87 -17.78
CA PRO A 673 31.10 -38.04 -17.22
C PRO A 673 31.60 -36.95 -18.18
N ALA A 674 31.72 -35.71 -17.69
CA ALA A 674 32.33 -34.59 -18.41
C ALA A 674 33.72 -34.30 -17.80
N GLU A 675 34.65 -35.24 -17.97
CA GLU A 675 35.97 -35.19 -17.31
C GLU A 675 36.81 -33.98 -17.78
N ASP A 676 36.82 -33.69 -19.09
CA ASP A 676 37.51 -32.51 -19.64
C ASP A 676 36.90 -31.19 -19.12
N THR A 677 35.57 -31.09 -18.99
CA THR A 677 34.91 -29.92 -18.40
C THR A 677 35.22 -29.79 -16.91
N THR A 678 35.14 -30.90 -16.16
CA THR A 678 35.49 -30.94 -14.72
C THR A 678 36.90 -30.42 -14.50
N LYS A 679 37.83 -30.81 -15.39
CA LYS A 679 39.20 -30.33 -15.36
C LYS A 679 39.30 -28.84 -15.70
N ALA A 680 38.66 -28.38 -16.79
CA ALA A 680 38.70 -26.99 -17.23
C ALA A 680 38.16 -26.02 -16.16
N MET A 681 36.99 -26.31 -15.59
CA MET A 681 36.37 -25.48 -14.55
C MET A 681 37.21 -25.42 -13.27
N ARG A 682 37.92 -26.50 -12.91
CA ARG A 682 38.91 -26.51 -11.81
C ARG A 682 40.18 -25.72 -12.16
N GLU A 683 40.64 -25.76 -13.41
CA GLU A 683 41.76 -24.94 -13.89
C GLU A 683 41.40 -23.44 -13.99
N TRP A 684 40.12 -23.09 -14.09
CA TRP A 684 39.59 -21.72 -14.04
C TRP A 684 39.21 -21.26 -12.62
N GLY A 685 39.05 -22.18 -11.66
CA GLY A 685 38.67 -21.89 -10.28
C GLY A 685 37.16 -21.73 -10.05
N GLU A 686 36.33 -22.16 -11.01
CA GLU A 686 34.87 -22.09 -10.95
C GLU A 686 34.25 -23.20 -10.09
N ILE A 687 34.93 -24.34 -9.98
CA ILE A 687 34.51 -25.46 -9.12
C ILE A 687 35.69 -26.05 -8.34
N ASP A 688 35.40 -26.69 -7.20
CA ASP A 688 36.38 -27.27 -6.30
C ASP A 688 36.80 -28.71 -6.67
N GLU A 689 37.70 -29.29 -5.87
CA GLU A 689 38.14 -30.68 -5.98
C GLU A 689 37.08 -31.74 -5.62
N ASN A 690 35.99 -31.32 -4.96
CA ASN A 690 34.86 -32.14 -4.53
C ASN A 690 33.68 -32.14 -5.54
N THR A 691 33.72 -31.26 -6.55
CA THR A 691 32.66 -31.06 -7.55
C THR A 691 33.01 -31.71 -8.89
N TYR A 692 32.08 -32.47 -9.46
CA TYR A 692 32.28 -33.21 -10.71
C TYR A 692 31.20 -32.86 -11.74
N CYS A 693 31.62 -32.65 -12.99
CA CYS A 693 30.73 -32.32 -14.09
C CYS A 693 30.28 -33.58 -14.83
N PHE A 694 28.99 -33.65 -15.18
CA PHE A 694 28.43 -34.68 -16.05
C PHE A 694 27.34 -34.13 -16.96
N TYR A 695 27.16 -34.78 -18.10
CA TYR A 695 25.94 -34.65 -18.89
C TYR A 695 24.91 -35.67 -18.40
N VAL A 696 23.64 -35.34 -18.52
CA VAL A 696 22.54 -36.30 -18.38
C VAL A 696 21.68 -36.25 -19.63
N GLU A 697 21.49 -37.41 -20.26
CA GLU A 697 20.43 -37.61 -21.24
C GLU A 697 19.17 -38.06 -20.51
N VAL A 698 18.07 -37.36 -20.77
CA VAL A 698 16.76 -37.64 -20.19
C VAL A 698 15.84 -38.08 -21.30
N GLN A 699 15.47 -39.36 -21.28
CA GLN A 699 14.48 -39.96 -22.15
C GLN A 699 13.15 -39.98 -21.40
N PHE A 700 12.08 -39.44 -21.96
CA PHE A 700 10.81 -39.26 -21.26
C PHE A 700 9.59 -39.40 -22.18
N THR A 701 8.43 -39.67 -21.62
CA THR A 701 7.14 -39.63 -22.32
C THR A 701 6.20 -38.68 -21.57
N PRO A 702 5.83 -37.52 -22.12
CA PRO A 702 4.92 -36.58 -21.46
C PRO A 702 3.50 -37.17 -21.39
N GLU A 703 2.68 -36.68 -20.46
CA GLU A 703 1.25 -37.05 -20.38
C GLU A 703 0.37 -36.28 -21.39
N SER A 704 0.78 -35.05 -21.74
CA SER A 704 0.02 -34.12 -22.58
C SER A 704 0.92 -33.27 -23.49
N GLU A 705 0.34 -32.57 -24.47
CA GLU A 705 1.08 -31.59 -25.28
C GLU A 705 1.60 -30.42 -24.43
N THR A 706 0.88 -30.04 -23.37
CA THR A 706 1.34 -29.08 -22.35
C THR A 706 2.58 -29.58 -21.62
N ALA A 707 2.58 -30.85 -21.18
CA ALA A 707 3.73 -31.45 -20.51
C ALA A 707 4.92 -31.68 -21.46
N LEU A 708 4.69 -31.84 -22.77
CA LEU A 708 5.74 -31.76 -23.78
C LEU A 708 6.32 -30.35 -23.85
N TYR A 709 5.46 -29.32 -23.95
CA TYR A 709 5.86 -27.92 -24.09
C TYR A 709 6.81 -27.47 -22.97
N TYR A 710 6.46 -27.71 -21.71
CA TYR A 710 7.32 -27.33 -20.57
C TYR A 710 8.56 -28.22 -20.41
N ALA A 711 8.60 -29.41 -21.02
CA ALA A 711 9.79 -30.26 -21.10
C ALA A 711 10.69 -29.93 -22.31
N MET A 712 10.27 -29.06 -23.22
CA MET A 712 11.08 -28.68 -24.37
C MET A 712 12.30 -27.85 -23.96
N ALA A 713 13.39 -28.09 -24.67
CA ALA A 713 14.61 -27.33 -24.63
C ALA A 713 15.16 -27.18 -26.06
N GLY A 714 16.15 -26.30 -26.25
CA GLY A 714 16.80 -26.12 -27.56
C GLY A 714 17.49 -27.36 -28.14
N ASN A 715 17.52 -28.47 -27.40
CA ASN A 715 18.05 -29.78 -27.80
C ASN A 715 17.07 -30.95 -27.62
N THR A 716 15.76 -30.71 -27.44
CA THR A 716 14.76 -31.80 -27.36
C THR A 716 14.48 -32.39 -28.74
N VAL A 717 14.52 -33.71 -28.85
CA VAL A 717 14.29 -34.49 -30.09
C VAL A 717 13.41 -35.71 -29.82
N GLU A 718 12.90 -36.39 -30.86
CA GLU A 718 12.25 -37.71 -30.72
C GLU A 718 13.25 -38.73 -30.15
N CYS A 719 12.81 -39.57 -29.20
CA CYS A 719 13.68 -40.61 -28.62
C CYS A 719 13.91 -41.76 -29.62
N THR A 720 15.17 -42.13 -29.83
CA THR A 720 15.55 -43.22 -30.75
C THR A 720 15.84 -44.56 -30.04
N ASP A 721 15.69 -44.62 -28.72
CA ASP A 721 15.89 -45.85 -27.96
C ASP A 721 14.72 -46.84 -28.20
N PRO A 722 14.97 -48.05 -28.74
CA PRO A 722 13.92 -49.02 -29.05
C PRO A 722 13.27 -49.67 -27.81
N SER A 723 13.74 -49.35 -26.60
CA SER A 723 13.12 -49.72 -25.33
C SER A 723 12.19 -48.64 -24.75
N ALA A 724 12.20 -47.42 -25.30
CA ALA A 724 11.34 -46.33 -24.86
C ALA A 724 9.88 -46.50 -25.36
N PRO A 725 8.87 -45.92 -24.68
CA PRO A 725 7.50 -45.89 -25.17
C PRO A 725 7.35 -45.13 -26.49
N LYS A 726 6.31 -45.46 -27.26
CA LYS A 726 5.98 -44.71 -28.49
C LYS A 726 5.55 -43.28 -28.10
N GLY A 727 6.17 -42.28 -28.70
CA GLY A 727 5.95 -40.86 -28.36
C GLY A 727 6.89 -40.37 -27.26
N ALA A 728 7.94 -41.12 -26.93
CA ALA A 728 9.02 -40.62 -26.09
C ALA A 728 9.90 -39.60 -26.82
N TYR A 729 10.39 -38.63 -26.06
CA TYR A 729 11.35 -37.61 -26.46
C TYR A 729 12.64 -37.77 -25.65
N ALA A 730 13.73 -37.15 -26.11
CA ALA A 730 15.00 -37.10 -25.42
C ALA A 730 15.56 -35.67 -25.44
N PHE A 731 16.16 -35.24 -24.34
CA PHE A 731 17.00 -34.03 -24.26
C PHE A 731 18.26 -34.29 -23.46
N GLN A 732 19.22 -33.37 -23.51
CA GLN A 732 20.42 -33.42 -22.68
C GLN A 732 20.54 -32.17 -21.78
N ARG A 733 21.15 -32.32 -20.61
CA ARG A 733 21.50 -31.24 -19.67
C ARG A 733 22.92 -31.40 -19.16
N CYS A 734 23.52 -30.29 -18.76
CA CYS A 734 24.77 -30.23 -18.00
C CYS A 734 24.42 -30.15 -16.50
N CYS A 735 25.10 -30.95 -15.68
CA CYS A 735 24.81 -31.09 -14.25
C CYS A 735 26.10 -31.28 -13.44
N THR A 736 26.14 -30.77 -12.22
CA THR A 736 27.23 -31.01 -11.26
C THR A 736 26.78 -31.89 -10.11
N ILE A 737 27.73 -32.63 -9.52
CA ILE A 737 27.58 -33.29 -8.23
C ILE A 737 28.74 -32.85 -7.32
N GLN A 738 28.44 -32.34 -6.13
CA GLN A 738 29.43 -31.87 -5.15
C GLN A 738 29.30 -32.63 -3.84
N LEU A 739 30.42 -33.03 -3.25
CA LEU A 739 30.48 -33.53 -1.88
C LEU A 739 30.57 -32.36 -0.90
N GLN A 740 29.52 -32.10 -0.14
CA GLN A 740 29.45 -30.97 0.80
C GLN A 740 29.88 -31.36 2.23
N GLU A 741 29.96 -30.35 3.12
CA GLU A 741 30.40 -30.51 4.52
C GLU A 741 29.48 -31.42 5.35
N ASP A 742 28.20 -31.54 5.00
CA ASP A 742 27.27 -32.51 5.61
C ASP A 742 27.66 -33.98 5.36
N GLY A 743 28.68 -34.20 4.52
CA GLY A 743 29.17 -35.52 4.18
C GLY A 743 28.28 -36.26 3.19
N ARG A 744 27.55 -35.55 2.33
CA ARG A 744 26.71 -36.12 1.26
C ARG A 744 26.99 -35.47 -0.10
N TRP A 745 26.55 -36.16 -1.15
CA TRP A 745 26.63 -35.69 -2.52
C TRP A 745 25.35 -34.94 -2.89
N HIS A 746 25.46 -33.67 -3.27
CA HIS A 746 24.37 -32.80 -3.71
C HIS A 746 24.50 -32.58 -5.21
N GLY A 747 23.39 -32.60 -5.94
CA GLY A 747 23.37 -32.50 -7.40
C GLY A 747 22.58 -31.30 -7.91
N VAL A 748 23.06 -30.66 -8.96
CA VAL A 748 22.49 -29.44 -9.54
C VAL A 748 22.40 -29.56 -11.05
N MET A 749 21.28 -29.13 -11.63
CA MET A 749 21.06 -29.01 -13.07
C MET A 749 21.37 -27.56 -13.50
N LEU A 750 22.29 -27.36 -14.45
CA LEU A 750 22.78 -26.03 -14.84
C LEU A 750 22.14 -25.49 -16.12
N GLY A 751 21.86 -26.35 -17.10
CA GLY A 751 21.24 -25.93 -18.35
C GLY A 751 21.51 -26.88 -19.52
N THR A 752 21.32 -26.40 -20.75
CA THR A 752 21.63 -27.15 -22.00
C THR A 752 23.08 -27.04 -22.46
N GLY A 753 23.91 -26.26 -21.77
CA GLY A 753 25.34 -26.08 -22.00
C GLY A 753 26.09 -25.89 -20.68
N TRP A 754 27.41 -25.73 -20.80
CA TRP A 754 28.30 -25.28 -19.72
C TRP A 754 28.57 -23.78 -19.86
#